data_AF-A0A8D4A5B5-F1
#
_entry.id   AF-A0A8D4A5B5-F1
#
_cell.length_a   1.000
_cell.length_b   1.000
_cell.length_c   1.000
_cell.angle_alpha   90.00
_cell.angle_beta   90.00
_cell.angle_gamma   90.00
#
_symmetry.space_group_name_H-M   'P 1'
#
loop_
_entity.id
_entity.type
_entity.pdbx_description
1 polymer ?
#
loop_
_entity_poly.entity_id
_entity_poly.type
_entity_poly.pdbx_seq_one_letter_code
_entity_poly.pdbx_strand_id
1 'polypeptide(L)'
;MKISKIRNLVISSAFILPFTVISATCETKADFDESALKEFLIIPLAKELNGRIDRKNNKIKMYMHNDVAYVGIKEFLRSISTIIKHDKLTFSFNNDKVKLVLKTDLDEKNNPSLTVDYKLKKIIVSNYKFFTEILKKYERGEEKLKISFLKRENQNLNEEFEFDLKKYNIDILKGKDDLYLPQILLNQVILNESNIQTYFNEDVFNIFRFAESLTGFGSISLKMSPKNNVKNIPDGLKNFQLKYYPFLFDYYYGIKLDKNKSYKEFFNNYKTDILSNDSDTHYLSTKKIISDLDDPHTAYKLDGYYDKSRDLSSRQIANKKRTNGQIELGNHLQKQYFKNNTEYQNVYTPDNKTSVISFKTFEEDSASHIEKSLKEAKEKSVKNIVFNLTLNGGGFIGAAFEIMGFMTDKPFKSYTYNPLSGEKKIELIQSKYPKYDFNYYVLTSPYAFSAGNIFPQMVKDNNVGKVIGYKTFGGASAISYAILPTGDIIQLSSNTVFTDKHFRTTEFGIEPNFKFKYDLSKNPEKLYDLTNIQNIVNNISQGKFDDVIEVKESEPETKSEHKTSKNNPHMNSNLIPRNSSKEHFSLNSNSSTIENKSDNISKLSAKSVNMSNNVKIAIILSTVVIAILAIAISVYFVIKKQKRKLNLKNEI
;
A
#
# COMPACT_ATOMS: atom_id res chain seq x y z
N MET A 1 42.70 40.00 -62.39
CA MET A 1 43.63 41.14 -62.41
C MET A 1 43.64 41.78 -61.02
N LYS A 2 44.83 41.82 -60.40
CA LYS A 2 45.36 42.73 -59.37
C LYS A 2 44.58 43.10 -58.08
N ILE A 3 45.28 42.72 -57.00
CA ILE A 3 45.38 43.25 -55.63
C ILE A 3 45.46 44.79 -55.53
N SER A 4 44.80 45.37 -54.52
CA SER A 4 45.28 46.47 -53.60
C SER A 4 44.14 46.79 -52.61
N LYS A 5 44.29 47.21 -51.35
CA LYS A 5 45.41 47.69 -50.51
C LYS A 5 44.94 47.65 -49.03
N ILE A 6 45.92 47.56 -48.14
CA ILE A 6 45.88 47.43 -46.67
C ILE A 6 45.58 48.78 -45.96
N ARG A 7 44.92 48.79 -44.77
CA ARG A 7 45.47 49.15 -43.41
C ARG A 7 44.41 49.61 -42.35
N ASN A 8 44.38 48.88 -41.21
CA ASN A 8 44.12 49.23 -39.77
C ASN A 8 42.96 50.18 -39.39
N LEU A 9 42.10 49.93 -38.37
CA LEU A 9 42.42 49.77 -36.94
C LEU A 9 41.17 49.31 -36.11
N VAL A 10 41.34 48.25 -35.30
CA VAL A 10 40.79 47.88 -33.96
C VAL A 10 39.42 48.44 -33.47
N ILE A 11 38.48 47.55 -33.06
CA ILE A 11 37.94 47.38 -31.68
C ILE A 11 36.94 46.19 -31.63
N SER A 12 37.15 45.37 -30.58
CA SER A 12 36.42 44.22 -30.04
C SER A 12 34.98 43.87 -30.47
N SER A 13 34.78 42.61 -30.84
CA SER A 13 33.67 41.80 -30.28
C SER A 13 34.01 40.31 -30.39
N ALA A 14 33.91 39.60 -29.26
CA ALA A 14 34.19 38.19 -29.12
C ALA A 14 33.06 37.36 -29.77
N PHE A 15 33.40 36.57 -30.78
CA PHE A 15 32.54 35.48 -31.24
C PHE A 15 32.79 34.26 -30.36
N ILE A 16 31.79 33.94 -29.54
CA ILE A 16 31.69 32.67 -28.81
C ILE A 16 31.39 31.58 -29.85
N LEU A 17 32.40 30.78 -30.17
CA LEU A 17 32.20 29.49 -30.82
C LEU A 17 31.39 28.60 -29.87
N PRO A 18 30.37 27.86 -30.35
CA PRO A 18 29.74 26.86 -29.53
C PRO A 18 30.76 25.76 -29.28
N PHE A 19 31.26 25.67 -28.05
CA PHE A 19 31.87 24.45 -27.54
C PHE A 19 30.82 23.35 -27.64
N THR A 20 30.89 22.57 -28.72
CA THR A 20 30.37 21.22 -28.72
C THR A 20 31.25 20.46 -27.74
N VAL A 21 30.82 20.44 -26.48
CA VAL A 21 31.27 19.42 -25.54
C VAL A 21 30.70 18.12 -26.06
N ILE A 22 31.44 17.49 -26.97
CA ILE A 22 31.39 16.05 -27.16
C ILE A 22 31.89 15.52 -25.82
N SER A 23 30.98 15.28 -24.88
CA SER A 23 31.25 14.34 -23.81
C SER A 23 31.37 12.99 -24.50
N ALA A 24 32.59 12.67 -24.94
CA ALA A 24 32.97 11.29 -25.13
C ALA A 24 32.92 10.68 -23.73
N THR A 25 31.72 10.24 -23.32
CA THR A 25 31.60 9.21 -22.31
C THR A 25 32.24 7.99 -22.93
N CYS A 26 33.53 7.85 -22.69
CA CYS A 26 34.20 6.56 -22.79
C CYS A 26 33.47 5.67 -21.78
N GLU A 27 32.41 4.98 -22.21
CA GLU A 27 31.89 3.82 -21.51
C GLU A 27 32.95 2.73 -21.65
N THR A 28 34.04 2.88 -20.90
CA THR A 28 34.78 1.73 -20.45
C THR A 28 33.79 0.94 -19.61
N LYS A 29 33.24 -0.15 -20.16
CA LYS A 29 32.64 -1.22 -19.36
C LYS A 29 33.70 -1.61 -18.34
N ALA A 30 33.61 -1.08 -17.14
CA ALA A 30 34.34 -1.65 -16.02
C ALA A 30 33.77 -3.06 -15.88
N ASP A 31 34.56 -4.05 -16.29
CA ASP A 31 34.21 -5.44 -16.05
C ASP A 31 33.92 -5.60 -14.56
N PHE A 32 32.83 -6.30 -14.25
CA PHE A 32 32.43 -6.55 -12.88
C PHE A 32 33.55 -7.29 -12.15
N ASP A 33 34.15 -6.64 -11.16
CA ASP A 33 35.24 -7.19 -10.36
C ASP A 33 34.71 -7.75 -9.03
N GLU A 34 34.61 -9.07 -8.95
CA GLU A 34 34.19 -9.78 -7.74
C GLU A 34 35.11 -9.55 -6.54
N SER A 35 36.37 -9.14 -6.75
CA SER A 35 37.29 -8.84 -5.65
C SER A 35 36.88 -7.60 -4.85
N ALA A 36 36.05 -6.73 -5.44
CA ALA A 36 35.53 -5.51 -4.81
C ALA A 36 34.24 -5.74 -3.99
N LEU A 37 33.81 -6.99 -3.80
CA LEU A 37 32.67 -7.33 -2.95
C LEU A 37 32.92 -6.90 -1.50
N LYS A 38 31.93 -6.25 -0.90
CA LYS A 38 31.92 -5.82 0.50
C LYS A 38 30.98 -6.69 1.33
N GLU A 39 31.35 -6.90 2.59
CA GLU A 39 30.52 -7.64 3.55
C GLU A 39 29.68 -6.69 4.41
N PHE A 40 28.41 -7.01 4.56
CA PHE A 40 27.47 -6.26 5.40
C PHE A 40 26.79 -7.20 6.40
N LEU A 41 26.56 -6.75 7.63
CA LEU A 41 25.89 -7.56 8.65
C LEU A 41 24.42 -7.77 8.29
N ILE A 42 23.91 -8.99 8.55
CA ILE A 42 22.49 -9.32 8.42
C ILE A 42 21.81 -9.13 9.78
N ILE A 43 20.82 -8.24 9.85
CA ILE A 43 20.11 -7.92 11.08
C ILE A 43 18.66 -8.42 11.01
N PRO A 44 18.28 -9.46 11.80
CA PRO A 44 16.91 -9.93 11.89
C PRO A 44 16.10 -9.00 12.81
N LEU A 45 15.31 -8.11 12.19
CA LEU A 45 14.36 -7.23 12.89
C LEU A 45 12.97 -7.87 13.01
N ALA A 46 12.59 -8.77 12.10
CA ALA A 46 11.34 -9.52 12.21
C ALA A 46 11.37 -10.43 13.45
N LYS A 47 10.41 -10.26 14.36
CA LYS A 47 10.38 -10.94 15.67
C LYS A 47 10.46 -12.47 15.55
N GLU A 48 9.82 -13.05 14.53
CA GLU A 48 9.82 -14.50 14.33
C GLU A 48 11.18 -15.09 13.92
N LEU A 49 12.14 -14.23 13.52
CA LEU A 49 13.49 -14.62 13.15
C LEU A 49 14.50 -14.43 14.29
N ASN A 50 14.08 -13.88 15.43
CA ASN A 50 14.94 -13.73 16.60
C ASN A 50 15.46 -15.09 17.08
N GLY A 51 16.77 -15.19 17.27
CA GLY A 51 17.45 -16.44 17.67
C GLY A 51 17.63 -17.46 16.55
N ARG A 52 17.08 -17.23 15.35
CA ARG A 52 17.25 -18.09 14.17
C ARG A 52 18.40 -17.64 13.26
N ILE A 53 18.85 -16.40 13.42
CA ILE A 53 19.97 -15.82 12.70
C ILE A 53 20.99 -15.29 13.72
N ASP A 54 22.23 -15.76 13.61
CA ASP A 54 23.34 -15.23 14.41
C ASP A 54 23.70 -13.81 13.94
N ARG A 55 23.41 -12.83 14.79
CA ARG A 55 23.60 -11.40 14.52
C ARG A 55 25.07 -10.97 14.42
N LYS A 56 26.00 -11.77 14.96
CA LYS A 56 27.42 -11.38 15.00
C LYS A 56 28.20 -11.89 13.80
N ASN A 57 27.78 -13.03 13.25
CA ASN A 57 28.56 -13.73 12.22
C ASN A 57 27.85 -13.84 10.87
N ASN A 58 26.53 -13.62 10.79
CA ASN A 58 25.84 -13.71 9.51
C ASN A 58 26.00 -12.41 8.71
N LYS A 59 26.66 -12.53 7.56
CA LYS A 59 26.96 -11.41 6.65
C LYS A 59 26.45 -11.71 5.25
N ILE A 60 26.25 -10.69 4.45
CA ILE A 60 25.94 -10.77 3.02
C ILE A 60 27.04 -10.06 2.22
N LYS A 61 27.44 -10.66 1.09
CA LYS A 61 28.41 -10.06 0.15
C LYS A 61 27.68 -9.30 -0.95
N MET A 62 27.97 -8.01 -1.10
CA MET A 62 27.37 -7.15 -2.11
C MET A 62 28.41 -6.25 -2.78
N TYR A 63 28.16 -5.90 -4.04
CA TYR A 63 28.98 -5.00 -4.83
C TYR A 63 28.26 -3.66 -4.97
N MET A 64 28.98 -2.55 -4.77
CA MET A 64 28.41 -1.21 -4.96
C MET A 64 28.66 -0.75 -6.39
N HIS A 65 27.65 -0.82 -7.24
CA HIS A 65 27.71 -0.39 -8.63
C HIS A 65 26.96 0.93 -8.81
N ASN A 66 27.68 2.02 -9.10
CA ASN A 66 27.10 3.36 -9.20
C ASN A 66 26.22 3.68 -7.97
N ASP A 67 26.79 3.55 -6.78
CA ASP A 67 26.13 3.74 -5.47
C ASP A 67 25.00 2.76 -5.11
N VAL A 68 24.57 1.90 -6.03
CA VAL A 68 23.50 0.91 -5.79
C VAL A 68 24.12 -0.41 -5.33
N ALA A 69 23.53 -1.03 -4.31
CA ALA A 69 23.93 -2.36 -3.87
C ALA A 69 23.44 -3.44 -4.83
N TYR A 70 24.37 -4.20 -5.40
CA TYR A 70 24.13 -5.38 -6.22
C TYR A 70 24.54 -6.63 -5.46
N VAL A 71 23.74 -7.68 -5.59
CA VAL A 71 23.98 -8.96 -4.90
C VAL A 71 23.77 -10.12 -5.88
N GLY A 72 24.62 -11.14 -5.77
CA GLY A 72 24.50 -12.36 -6.56
C GLY A 72 23.20 -13.07 -6.19
N ILE A 73 22.49 -13.63 -7.17
CA ILE A 73 21.21 -14.31 -6.92
C ILE A 73 21.38 -15.44 -5.91
N LYS A 74 22.46 -16.22 -6.00
CA LYS A 74 22.76 -17.31 -5.08
C LYS A 74 22.99 -16.80 -3.65
N GLU A 75 23.75 -15.71 -3.52
CA GLU A 75 24.03 -15.08 -2.23
C GLU A 75 22.79 -14.43 -1.61
N PHE A 76 21.93 -13.82 -2.43
CA PHE A 76 20.65 -13.27 -1.98
C PHE A 76 19.76 -14.38 -1.41
N LEU A 77 19.55 -15.47 -2.15
CA LEU A 77 18.76 -16.63 -1.73
C LEU A 77 19.26 -17.23 -0.42
N ARG A 78 20.59 -17.33 -0.24
CA ARG A 78 21.20 -17.78 1.02
C ARG A 78 20.83 -16.85 2.18
N SER A 79 20.92 -15.53 1.97
CA SER A 79 20.65 -14.54 3.02
C SER A 79 19.21 -14.55 3.51
N ILE A 80 18.25 -14.92 2.66
CA ILE A 80 16.82 -15.04 2.98
C ILE A 80 16.35 -16.47 3.22
N SER A 81 17.27 -17.44 3.35
CA SER A 81 16.95 -18.88 3.49
C SER A 81 16.03 -19.23 4.67
N THR A 82 15.90 -18.36 5.67
CA THR A 82 14.95 -18.53 6.79
C THR A 82 13.50 -18.22 6.41
N ILE A 83 13.28 -17.47 5.33
CA ILE A 83 11.98 -17.02 4.82
C ILE A 83 11.49 -17.94 3.69
N ILE A 84 12.42 -18.45 2.87
CA ILE A 84 12.11 -19.28 1.70
C ILE A 84 12.41 -20.77 1.91
N LYS A 85 11.75 -21.63 1.13
CA LYS A 85 12.01 -23.08 1.00
C LYS A 85 13.29 -23.32 0.18
N HIS A 86 14.39 -22.79 0.69
CA HIS A 86 15.70 -22.81 0.03
C HIS A 86 16.16 -24.25 -0.30
N ASP A 87 15.84 -25.22 0.55
CA ASP A 87 16.11 -26.65 0.38
C ASP A 87 15.38 -27.28 -0.82
N LYS A 88 14.24 -26.72 -1.24
CA LYS A 88 13.50 -27.15 -2.43
C LYS A 88 13.91 -26.39 -3.71
N LEU A 89 14.82 -25.42 -3.61
CA LEU A 89 15.20 -24.57 -4.73
C LEU A 89 16.49 -25.08 -5.38
N THR A 90 16.43 -25.40 -6.66
CA THR A 90 17.60 -25.76 -7.46
C THR A 90 18.12 -24.53 -8.18
N PHE A 91 19.39 -24.19 -7.95
CA PHE A 91 20.11 -23.13 -8.65
C PHE A 91 20.97 -23.73 -9.77
N SER A 92 20.93 -23.13 -10.96
CA SER A 92 21.82 -23.48 -12.06
C SER A 92 22.27 -22.21 -12.79
N PHE A 93 23.53 -22.20 -13.23
CA PHE A 93 24.12 -21.10 -13.98
C PHE A 93 24.79 -21.63 -15.25
N ASN A 94 24.47 -21.05 -16.40
CA ASN A 94 25.03 -21.44 -17.71
C ASN A 94 25.72 -20.25 -18.41
N ASN A 95 26.66 -19.61 -17.71
CA ASN A 95 27.43 -18.41 -18.11
C ASN A 95 26.63 -17.12 -18.31
N ASP A 96 25.46 -17.20 -18.95
CA ASP A 96 24.63 -16.02 -19.26
C ASP A 96 23.24 -16.09 -18.64
N LYS A 97 22.84 -17.21 -18.05
CA LYS A 97 21.54 -17.34 -17.38
C LYS A 97 21.68 -18.00 -16.02
N VAL A 98 20.94 -17.47 -15.07
CA VAL A 98 20.61 -18.14 -13.80
C VAL A 98 19.21 -18.70 -13.93
N LYS A 99 19.02 -19.98 -13.65
CA LYS A 99 17.70 -20.62 -13.57
C LYS A 99 17.48 -21.20 -12.18
N LEU A 100 16.39 -20.78 -11.57
CA LEU A 100 15.87 -21.26 -10.30
C LEU A 100 14.67 -22.17 -10.58
N VAL A 101 14.69 -23.40 -10.05
CA VAL A 101 13.57 -24.34 -10.16
C VAL A 101 13.13 -24.74 -8.76
N LEU A 102 11.87 -24.47 -8.43
CA LEU A 102 11.26 -24.85 -7.16
C LEU A 102 10.68 -26.26 -7.29
N LYS A 103 11.22 -27.21 -6.55
CA LYS A 103 10.69 -28.58 -6.49
C LYS A 103 9.37 -28.59 -5.73
N THR A 104 8.33 -29.04 -6.42
CA THR A 104 6.99 -29.24 -5.86
C THR A 104 6.67 -30.73 -5.86
N ASP A 105 5.62 -31.14 -5.16
CA ASP A 105 5.16 -32.53 -5.15
C ASP A 105 4.41 -32.90 -6.47
N LEU A 106 4.37 -31.98 -7.45
CA LEU A 106 3.82 -32.15 -8.80
C LEU A 106 4.89 -32.73 -9.76
N ASP A 107 4.46 -33.19 -10.95
CA ASP A 107 5.35 -33.66 -12.02
C ASP A 107 6.51 -32.66 -12.28
N GLU A 108 7.75 -33.16 -12.35
CA GLU A 108 8.96 -32.35 -12.52
C GLU A 108 8.87 -31.36 -13.70
N LYS A 109 8.10 -31.71 -14.74
CA LYS A 109 7.87 -30.86 -15.91
C LYS A 109 7.11 -29.56 -15.61
N ASN A 110 6.35 -29.50 -14.52
CA ASN A 110 5.49 -28.37 -14.16
C ASN A 110 6.01 -27.57 -12.96
N ASN A 111 7.23 -27.86 -12.49
CA ASN A 111 7.82 -27.15 -11.36
C ASN A 111 7.94 -25.64 -11.66
N PRO A 112 7.42 -24.76 -10.79
CA PRO A 112 7.60 -23.32 -10.92
C PRO A 112 9.08 -22.96 -10.99
N SER A 113 9.40 -22.07 -11.91
CA SER A 113 10.76 -21.60 -12.17
C SER A 113 10.83 -20.11 -12.49
N LEU A 114 12.00 -19.55 -12.20
CA LEU A 114 12.40 -18.18 -12.52
C LEU A 114 13.77 -18.22 -13.21
N THR A 115 13.89 -17.56 -14.35
CA THR A 115 15.14 -17.47 -15.11
C THR A 115 15.55 -16.01 -15.26
N VAL A 116 16.78 -15.68 -14.89
CA VAL A 116 17.39 -14.38 -15.17
C VAL A 116 18.35 -14.54 -16.34
N ASP A 117 18.10 -13.82 -17.43
CA ASP A 117 18.87 -13.88 -18.67
C ASP A 117 19.67 -12.58 -18.86
N TYR A 118 21.00 -12.68 -18.76
CA TYR A 118 21.93 -11.56 -18.90
C TYR A 118 21.89 -10.92 -20.29
N LYS A 119 21.82 -11.74 -21.34
CA LYS A 119 21.86 -11.27 -22.74
C LYS A 119 20.56 -10.57 -23.12
N LEU A 120 19.43 -11.14 -22.72
CA LEU A 120 18.12 -10.56 -22.97
C LEU A 120 17.81 -9.39 -22.02
N LYS A 121 18.51 -9.30 -20.88
CA LYS A 121 18.19 -8.41 -19.74
C LYS A 121 16.74 -8.59 -19.29
N LYS A 122 16.35 -9.84 -19.05
CA LYS A 122 14.99 -10.22 -18.65
C LYS A 122 14.99 -11.15 -17.45
N ILE A 123 13.94 -11.05 -16.65
CA ILE A 123 13.57 -12.08 -15.67
C ILE A 123 12.30 -12.75 -16.19
N ILE A 124 12.35 -14.05 -16.45
CA ILE A 124 11.25 -14.84 -17.01
C ILE A 124 10.72 -15.74 -15.90
N VAL A 125 9.41 -15.70 -15.65
CA VAL A 125 8.76 -16.47 -14.60
C VAL A 125 7.71 -17.37 -15.23
N SER A 126 7.88 -18.68 -15.04
CA SER A 126 7.01 -19.70 -15.64
C SER A 126 5.54 -19.57 -15.23
N ASN A 127 5.25 -19.20 -13.99
CA ASN A 127 3.92 -18.91 -13.47
C ASN A 127 3.99 -18.22 -12.10
N TYR A 128 2.89 -17.60 -11.68
CA TYR A 128 2.84 -16.80 -10.44
C TYR A 128 3.06 -17.65 -9.16
N LYS A 129 2.79 -18.96 -9.20
CA LYS A 129 2.97 -19.84 -8.04
C LYS A 129 4.41 -19.90 -7.56
N PHE A 130 5.40 -19.59 -8.42
CA PHE A 130 6.78 -19.46 -7.99
C PHE A 130 6.90 -18.55 -6.76
N PHE A 131 6.21 -17.41 -6.75
CA PHE A 131 6.29 -16.43 -5.66
C PHE A 131 5.55 -16.85 -4.40
N THR A 132 4.44 -17.58 -4.52
CA THR A 132 3.69 -18.05 -3.35
C THR A 132 4.30 -19.31 -2.74
N GLU A 133 4.78 -20.23 -3.58
CA GLU A 133 5.24 -21.55 -3.13
C GLU A 133 6.69 -21.54 -2.64
N ILE A 134 7.51 -20.57 -3.07
CA ILE A 134 8.88 -20.41 -2.58
C ILE A 134 8.92 -20.04 -1.09
N LEU A 135 7.86 -19.47 -0.53
CA LEU A 135 7.82 -19.04 0.87
C LEU A 135 7.63 -20.24 1.82
N LYS A 136 8.38 -20.26 2.94
CA LYS A 136 8.21 -21.25 4.02
C LYS A 136 6.87 -21.12 4.72
N LYS A 137 6.43 -19.89 4.92
CA LYS A 137 5.14 -19.54 5.50
C LYS A 137 4.46 -18.54 4.59
N TYR A 138 3.32 -18.93 4.05
CA TYR A 138 2.36 -18.04 3.42
C TYR A 138 1.09 -18.15 4.26
N GLU A 139 0.85 -17.18 5.12
CA GLU A 139 -0.32 -17.15 6.01
C GLU A 139 -1.20 -15.98 5.55
N ARG A 140 -2.44 -16.28 5.16
CA ARG A 140 -3.42 -15.24 4.87
C ARG A 140 -3.99 -14.74 6.18
N GLY A 141 -4.17 -13.43 6.33
CA GLY A 141 -4.78 -12.87 7.54
C GLY A 141 -6.18 -13.47 7.80
N GLU A 142 -6.90 -13.76 6.72
CA GLU A 142 -8.26 -14.31 6.73
C GLU A 142 -8.33 -15.74 7.25
N GLU A 143 -7.24 -16.50 7.29
CA GLU A 143 -7.23 -17.89 7.78
C GLU A 143 -7.51 -18.01 9.28
N LYS A 144 -7.37 -16.91 10.03
CA LYS A 144 -7.71 -16.84 11.47
C LYS A 144 -9.21 -16.63 11.74
N LEU A 145 -9.97 -16.29 10.71
CA LEU A 145 -11.40 -16.00 10.82
C LEU A 145 -12.26 -17.26 10.70
N LYS A 146 -13.56 -17.09 10.92
CA LYS A 146 -14.59 -18.13 10.75
C LYS A 146 -14.94 -18.34 9.27
N ILE A 147 -13.92 -18.61 8.45
CA ILE A 147 -14.05 -18.81 7.00
C ILE A 147 -13.31 -20.10 6.59
N SER A 148 -13.67 -20.65 5.43
CA SER A 148 -12.94 -21.74 4.78
C SER A 148 -12.85 -21.49 3.28
N PHE A 149 -11.63 -21.59 2.72
CA PHE A 149 -11.38 -21.52 1.29
C PHE A 149 -11.49 -22.92 0.70
N LEU A 150 -12.64 -23.24 0.12
CA LEU A 150 -12.97 -24.61 -0.32
C LEU A 150 -12.28 -24.98 -1.63
N LYS A 151 -12.15 -24.03 -2.55
CA LYS A 151 -11.54 -24.26 -3.85
C LYS A 151 -10.93 -22.97 -4.39
N ARG A 152 -9.84 -23.12 -5.14
CA ARG A 152 -9.22 -22.07 -5.93
C ARG A 152 -9.11 -22.55 -7.37
N GLU A 153 -9.70 -21.80 -8.29
CA GLU A 153 -9.62 -22.06 -9.72
C GLU A 153 -8.93 -20.87 -10.40
N ASN A 154 -8.02 -21.14 -11.32
CA ASN A 154 -7.49 -20.12 -12.21
C ASN A 154 -8.01 -20.45 -13.61
N GLN A 155 -8.71 -19.51 -14.24
CA GLN A 155 -9.24 -19.70 -15.59
C GLN A 155 -8.13 -19.76 -16.64
N ASN A 156 -6.97 -19.15 -16.36
CA ASN A 156 -5.80 -19.19 -17.21
C ASN A 156 -4.69 -19.94 -16.47
N LEU A 157 -4.49 -21.22 -16.77
CA LEU A 157 -3.59 -22.09 -15.97
C LEU A 157 -2.11 -21.73 -16.10
N ASN A 158 -1.68 -21.13 -17.21
CA ASN A 158 -0.27 -20.86 -17.52
C ASN A 158 -0.14 -19.64 -18.44
N GLU A 159 0.38 -18.55 -17.92
CA GLU A 159 1.03 -17.53 -18.73
C GLU A 159 2.40 -17.28 -18.11
N GLU A 160 3.44 -17.76 -18.78
CA GLU A 160 4.78 -17.27 -18.54
C GLU A 160 4.75 -15.75 -18.72
N PHE A 161 5.33 -15.02 -17.76
CA PHE A 161 5.45 -13.57 -17.86
C PHE A 161 6.89 -13.15 -17.60
N GLU A 162 7.22 -11.94 -18.05
CA GLU A 162 8.58 -11.43 -18.00
C GLU A 162 8.65 -10.02 -17.41
N PHE A 163 9.73 -9.79 -16.68
CA PHE A 163 10.21 -8.46 -16.33
C PHE A 163 11.31 -8.07 -17.32
N ASP A 164 10.99 -7.19 -18.26
CA ASP A 164 11.96 -6.58 -19.17
C ASP A 164 12.75 -5.49 -18.43
N LEU A 165 13.98 -5.79 -18.04
CA LEU A 165 14.88 -4.85 -17.35
C LEU A 165 15.53 -3.86 -18.32
N LYS A 166 15.73 -4.28 -19.58
CA LYS A 166 16.24 -3.41 -20.65
C LYS A 166 15.33 -2.21 -20.84
N LYS A 167 14.01 -2.42 -20.78
CA LYS A 167 13.01 -1.34 -20.88
C LYS A 167 13.28 -0.21 -19.88
N TYR A 168 13.89 -0.46 -18.73
CA TYR A 168 14.11 0.55 -17.68
C TYR A 168 15.58 0.91 -17.46
N ASN A 169 16.48 0.44 -18.34
CA ASN A 169 17.93 0.63 -18.22
C ASN A 169 18.46 0.17 -16.85
N ILE A 170 17.93 -0.97 -16.38
CA ILE A 170 18.43 -1.66 -15.18
C ILE A 170 19.44 -2.70 -15.64
N ASP A 171 20.64 -2.64 -15.06
CA ASP A 171 21.73 -3.51 -15.44
C ASP A 171 21.72 -4.83 -14.67
N ILE A 172 22.28 -5.85 -15.31
CA ILE A 172 22.63 -7.13 -14.70
C ILE A 172 24.15 -7.20 -14.81
N LEU A 173 24.84 -7.45 -13.70
CA LEU A 173 26.29 -7.68 -13.73
C LEU A 173 26.55 -9.18 -13.78
N LYS A 174 27.59 -9.58 -14.49
CA LYS A 174 27.91 -10.99 -14.74
C LYS A 174 29.17 -11.36 -13.99
N GLY A 175 29.02 -12.26 -13.01
CA GLY A 175 30.11 -12.86 -12.27
C GLY A 175 30.63 -14.13 -12.93
N LYS A 176 31.51 -14.83 -12.21
CA LYS A 176 32.12 -16.10 -12.61
C LYS A 176 31.13 -17.25 -12.58
N ASP A 177 30.30 -17.34 -11.54
CA ASP A 177 29.33 -18.42 -11.34
C ASP A 177 27.90 -17.94 -10.98
N ASP A 178 27.64 -16.64 -11.08
CA ASP A 178 26.36 -16.02 -10.73
C ASP A 178 26.07 -14.75 -11.56
N LEU A 179 24.83 -14.27 -11.49
CA LEU A 179 24.41 -12.95 -11.97
C LEU A 179 24.05 -12.07 -10.78
N TYR A 180 24.44 -10.80 -10.85
CA TYR A 180 24.23 -9.82 -9.82
C TYR A 180 23.20 -8.79 -10.28
N LEU A 181 22.20 -8.55 -9.44
CA LEU A 181 21.14 -7.56 -9.68
C LEU A 181 21.04 -6.59 -8.50
N PRO A 182 20.43 -5.41 -8.69
CA PRO A 182 20.12 -4.52 -7.58
C PRO A 182 19.40 -5.29 -6.47
N GLN A 183 19.90 -5.20 -5.24
CA GLN A 183 19.33 -5.90 -4.09
C GLN A 183 17.84 -5.58 -3.91
N ILE A 184 17.47 -4.32 -4.11
CA ILE A 184 16.08 -3.85 -4.01
C ILE A 184 15.17 -4.47 -5.08
N LEU A 185 15.70 -4.73 -6.28
CA LEU A 185 14.97 -5.43 -7.34
C LEU A 185 14.75 -6.89 -6.99
N LEU A 186 15.79 -7.58 -6.49
CA LEU A 186 15.67 -8.98 -6.05
C LEU A 186 14.68 -9.11 -4.88
N ASN A 187 14.71 -8.17 -3.94
CA ASN A 187 13.71 -8.08 -2.88
C ASN A 187 12.30 -7.96 -3.47
N GLN A 188 12.06 -6.99 -4.34
CA GLN A 188 10.74 -6.76 -4.92
C GLN A 188 10.25 -7.94 -5.77
N VAL A 189 11.13 -8.62 -6.52
CA VAL A 189 10.73 -9.73 -7.39
C VAL A 189 10.53 -11.02 -6.60
N ILE A 190 11.51 -11.44 -5.78
CA ILE A 190 11.48 -12.76 -5.14
C ILE A 190 10.55 -12.77 -3.93
N LEU A 191 10.43 -11.65 -3.21
CA LEU A 191 9.66 -11.55 -1.98
C LEU A 191 8.35 -10.77 -2.14
N ASN A 192 7.82 -10.53 -3.35
CA ASN A 192 6.59 -9.73 -3.53
C ASN A 192 5.38 -10.21 -2.70
N GLU A 193 5.22 -11.52 -2.49
CA GLU A 193 4.14 -12.14 -1.70
C GLU A 193 4.50 -12.31 -0.20
N SER A 194 5.68 -11.85 0.23
CA SER A 194 6.14 -12.01 1.62
C SER A 194 5.84 -10.77 2.45
N ASN A 195 5.31 -10.97 3.67
CA ASN A 195 5.23 -9.89 4.66
C ASN A 195 6.58 -9.58 5.33
N ILE A 196 7.58 -10.45 5.14
CA ILE A 196 8.96 -10.22 5.55
C ILE A 196 9.78 -9.84 4.33
N GLN A 197 10.45 -8.69 4.42
CA GLN A 197 11.25 -8.10 3.36
C GLN A 197 12.69 -7.88 3.82
N THR A 198 13.52 -7.42 2.89
CA THR A 198 14.89 -7.01 3.13
C THR A 198 15.05 -5.50 2.91
N TYR A 199 15.88 -4.86 3.72
CA TYR A 199 16.11 -3.41 3.69
C TYR A 199 17.58 -3.10 3.94
N PHE A 200 18.27 -2.64 2.90
CA PHE A 200 19.65 -2.21 3.00
C PHE A 200 19.72 -0.69 3.22
N ASN A 201 20.35 -0.27 4.32
CA ASN A 201 20.46 1.14 4.71
C ASN A 201 21.90 1.69 4.54
N GLU A 202 22.65 1.09 3.61
CA GLU A 202 24.07 1.37 3.33
C GLU A 202 25.06 1.09 4.48
N ASP A 203 24.60 0.44 5.54
CA ASP A 203 25.43 -0.04 6.65
C ASP A 203 25.12 -1.52 6.94
N VAL A 204 23.85 -1.84 7.10
CA VAL A 204 23.39 -3.20 7.42
C VAL A 204 22.27 -3.67 6.49
N PHE A 205 22.19 -4.98 6.31
CA PHE A 205 21.14 -5.67 5.58
C PHE A 205 20.08 -6.16 6.57
N ASN A 206 18.99 -5.41 6.70
CA ASN A 206 17.91 -5.76 7.62
C ASN A 206 16.96 -6.77 6.99
N ILE A 207 16.46 -7.71 7.79
CA ILE A 207 15.33 -8.58 7.47
C ILE A 207 14.19 -8.22 8.41
N PHE A 208 13.09 -7.68 7.88
CA PHE A 208 12.06 -7.02 8.68
C PHE A 208 10.65 -7.38 8.23
N ARG A 209 9.65 -7.19 9.11
CA ARG A 209 8.23 -7.31 8.78
C ARG A 209 7.59 -5.93 8.73
N PHE A 210 6.83 -5.60 7.67
CA PHE A 210 6.17 -4.29 7.54
C PHE A 210 5.34 -3.90 8.76
N ALA A 211 4.42 -4.76 9.21
CA ALA A 211 3.54 -4.46 10.35
C ALA A 211 4.30 -4.14 11.66
N GLU A 212 5.47 -4.76 11.85
CA GLU A 212 6.32 -4.55 13.03
C GLU A 212 7.19 -3.29 12.89
N SER A 213 7.74 -3.04 11.69
CA SER A 213 8.69 -1.95 11.47
C SER A 213 8.04 -0.62 11.09
N LEU A 214 6.80 -0.60 10.62
CA LEU A 214 6.09 0.64 10.33
C LEU A 214 5.38 1.24 11.55
N THR A 215 5.56 0.65 12.75
CA THR A 215 4.95 1.12 13.99
C THR A 215 5.98 1.30 15.12
N GLY A 216 5.73 2.25 16.01
CA GLY A 216 6.57 2.51 17.20
C GLY A 216 8.06 2.70 16.88
N PHE A 217 8.93 2.08 17.68
CA PHE A 217 10.39 2.12 17.51
C PHE A 217 10.92 1.30 16.32
N GLY A 218 10.06 0.50 15.67
CA GLY A 218 10.46 -0.36 14.55
C GLY A 218 11.01 0.44 13.36
N SER A 219 10.44 1.62 13.12
CA SER A 219 10.83 2.49 12.00
C SER A 219 12.20 3.12 12.22
N ILE A 220 12.53 3.41 13.49
CA ILE A 220 13.83 3.94 13.91
C ILE A 220 14.88 2.84 13.72
N SER A 221 14.64 1.63 14.21
CA SER A 221 15.58 0.51 14.07
C SER A 221 15.87 0.17 12.60
N LEU A 222 14.86 0.23 11.73
CA LEU A 222 15.02 -0.06 10.31
C LEU A 222 15.96 0.93 9.59
N LYS A 223 15.86 2.22 9.94
CA LYS A 223 16.60 3.31 9.29
C LYS A 223 17.94 3.64 9.94
N MET A 224 18.26 3.03 11.08
CA MET A 224 19.45 3.35 11.87
C MET A 224 20.73 3.02 11.10
N SER A 225 21.47 4.06 10.71
CA SER A 225 22.68 3.99 9.90
C SER A 225 23.50 5.28 10.07
N PRO A 226 24.85 5.25 9.92
CA PRO A 226 25.65 6.47 9.84
C PRO A 226 25.15 7.49 8.80
N LYS A 227 24.44 7.03 7.77
CA LYS A 227 23.82 7.86 6.72
C LYS A 227 22.72 8.79 7.24
N ASN A 228 22.19 8.56 8.44
CA ASN A 228 21.25 9.48 9.10
C ASN A 228 21.84 10.88 9.36
N ASN A 229 23.16 11.06 9.23
CA ASN A 229 23.85 12.36 9.35
C ASN A 229 24.35 12.89 8.00
N VAL A 230 23.97 12.27 6.88
CA VAL A 230 24.38 12.68 5.54
C VAL A 230 23.21 13.34 4.85
N LYS A 231 23.36 14.61 4.49
CA LYS A 231 22.29 15.40 3.87
C LYS A 231 22.11 15.11 2.38
N ASN A 232 23.16 14.67 1.68
CA ASN A 232 23.10 14.45 0.24
C ASN A 232 22.96 12.96 -0.06
N ILE A 233 21.85 12.58 -0.68
CA ILE A 233 21.67 11.24 -1.23
C ILE A 233 22.63 11.09 -2.43
N PRO A 234 23.38 9.98 -2.55
CA PRO A 234 24.24 9.69 -3.68
C PRO A 234 23.51 9.78 -5.02
N ASP A 235 24.17 10.37 -6.02
CA ASP A 235 23.58 10.56 -7.34
C ASP A 235 23.24 9.24 -8.02
N GLY A 236 24.04 8.19 -7.82
CA GLY A 236 23.75 6.86 -8.36
C GLY A 236 22.42 6.28 -7.85
N LEU A 237 22.12 6.45 -6.56
CA LEU A 237 20.85 6.01 -5.97
C LEU A 237 19.65 6.81 -6.48
N LYS A 238 19.76 8.14 -6.57
CA LYS A 238 18.69 8.99 -7.14
C LYS A 238 18.42 8.64 -8.60
N ASN A 239 19.48 8.45 -9.39
CA ASN A 239 19.38 8.04 -10.79
C ASN A 239 18.75 6.65 -10.93
N PHE A 240 19.10 5.71 -10.06
CA PHE A 240 18.49 4.40 -10.05
C PHE A 240 17.01 4.44 -9.63
N GLN A 241 16.64 5.27 -8.64
CA GLN A 241 15.25 5.47 -8.25
C GLN A 241 14.39 6.00 -9.40
N LEU A 242 14.89 6.98 -10.16
CA LEU A 242 14.21 7.48 -11.36
C LEU A 242 13.92 6.37 -12.39
N LYS A 243 14.86 5.43 -12.57
CA LYS A 243 14.69 4.26 -13.45
C LYS A 243 13.75 3.20 -12.85
N TYR A 244 13.82 3.02 -11.54
CA TYR A 244 13.10 1.99 -10.80
C TYR A 244 11.61 2.30 -10.64
N TYR A 245 11.23 3.58 -10.51
CA TYR A 245 9.82 3.98 -10.42
C TYR A 245 8.94 3.42 -11.54
N PRO A 246 9.23 3.64 -12.83
CA PRO A 246 8.42 3.09 -13.90
C PRO A 246 8.48 1.56 -13.96
N PHE A 247 9.58 0.92 -13.56
CA PHE A 247 9.62 -0.54 -13.42
C PHE A 247 8.61 -1.00 -12.36
N LEU A 248 8.70 -0.44 -11.15
CA LEU A 248 7.86 -0.79 -10.01
C LEU A 248 6.38 -0.59 -10.36
N PHE A 249 6.03 0.56 -10.91
CA PHE A 249 4.63 0.85 -11.23
C PHE A 249 4.14 0.06 -12.43
N ASP A 250 4.92 -0.15 -13.48
CA ASP A 250 4.49 -0.95 -14.62
C ASP A 250 4.22 -2.41 -14.23
N TYR A 251 4.99 -2.97 -13.28
CA TYR A 251 4.86 -4.38 -12.91
C TYR A 251 4.12 -4.66 -11.61
N TYR A 252 3.91 -3.70 -10.70
CA TYR A 252 3.31 -3.96 -9.37
C TYR A 252 2.15 -3.03 -9.00
N TYR A 253 1.90 -1.99 -9.79
CA TYR A 253 0.74 -1.11 -9.58
C TYR A 253 -0.45 -1.61 -10.40
N GLY A 254 -1.51 -2.06 -9.71
CA GLY A 254 -2.66 -2.75 -10.29
C GLY A 254 -3.59 -1.85 -11.11
N ILE A 255 -3.57 -0.54 -10.87
CA ILE A 255 -4.41 0.42 -11.59
C ILE A 255 -3.78 0.72 -12.95
N LYS A 256 -4.06 -0.10 -13.97
CA LYS A 256 -3.66 0.15 -15.35
C LYS A 256 -4.77 0.91 -16.09
N LEU A 257 -4.57 2.21 -16.33
CA LEU A 257 -5.46 2.99 -17.19
C LEU A 257 -5.12 2.73 -18.67
N ASP A 258 -6.11 2.68 -19.55
CA ASP A 258 -5.94 2.38 -21.00
C ASP A 258 -4.93 3.28 -21.72
N LYS A 259 -4.74 4.52 -21.23
CA LYS A 259 -3.78 5.49 -21.77
C LYS A 259 -2.35 5.33 -21.21
N ASN A 260 -2.17 4.54 -20.16
CA ASN A 260 -0.91 4.38 -19.43
C ASN A 260 -0.43 2.91 -19.49
N LYS A 261 -0.09 2.45 -20.70
CA LYS A 261 0.64 1.17 -20.86
C LYS A 261 2.01 1.19 -20.15
N SER A 262 2.53 2.38 -19.85
CA SER A 262 3.72 2.58 -19.03
C SER A 262 3.64 3.89 -18.24
N TYR A 263 4.18 3.90 -17.03
CA TYR A 263 4.30 5.06 -16.16
C TYR A 263 5.58 5.88 -16.40
N LYS A 264 6.40 5.54 -17.41
CA LYS A 264 7.65 6.25 -17.71
C LYS A 264 7.47 7.76 -17.88
N GLU A 265 6.52 8.17 -18.72
CA GLU A 265 6.27 9.60 -18.98
C GLU A 265 5.76 10.32 -17.73
N PHE A 266 4.91 9.65 -16.95
CA PHE A 266 4.43 10.17 -15.68
C PHE A 266 5.59 10.52 -14.73
N PHE A 267 6.55 9.60 -14.53
CA PHE A 267 7.69 9.85 -13.65
C PHE A 267 8.70 10.85 -14.21
N ASN A 268 8.82 10.97 -15.54
CA ASN A 268 9.72 11.93 -16.15
C ASN A 268 9.36 13.39 -15.81
N ASN A 269 8.08 13.67 -15.52
CA ASN A 269 7.62 14.99 -15.07
C ASN A 269 8.22 15.42 -13.72
N TYR A 270 8.73 14.48 -12.93
CA TYR A 270 9.32 14.72 -11.61
C TYR A 270 10.84 14.55 -11.60
N LYS A 271 11.45 14.35 -12.78
CA LYS A 271 12.89 14.06 -12.91
C LYS A 271 13.77 15.05 -12.16
N THR A 272 13.52 16.34 -12.29
CA THR A 272 14.31 17.39 -11.64
C THR A 272 14.28 17.25 -10.11
N ASP A 273 13.09 17.02 -9.54
CA ASP A 273 12.92 16.93 -8.09
C ASP A 273 13.48 15.60 -7.54
N ILE A 274 13.29 14.50 -8.28
CA ILE A 274 13.87 13.18 -7.93
C ILE A 274 15.40 13.26 -7.91
N LEU A 275 16.01 14.00 -8.85
CA LEU A 275 17.47 14.11 -8.95
C LEU A 275 18.06 15.24 -8.10
N SER A 276 17.24 15.97 -7.34
CA SER A 276 17.68 17.10 -6.52
C SER A 276 18.83 16.75 -5.58
N ASN A 277 19.74 17.70 -5.37
CA ASN A 277 20.83 17.59 -4.38
C ASN A 277 20.35 17.83 -2.95
N ASP A 278 19.13 18.34 -2.78
CA ASP A 278 18.50 18.53 -1.48
C ASP A 278 17.58 17.34 -1.15
N SER A 279 17.88 16.63 -0.06
CA SER A 279 17.11 15.45 0.37
C SER A 279 15.65 15.76 0.68
N ASP A 280 15.33 16.93 1.23
CA ASP A 280 13.94 17.33 1.45
C ASP A 280 13.17 17.34 0.13
N THR A 281 13.72 18.00 -0.89
CA THR A 281 13.13 18.07 -2.23
C THR A 281 12.94 16.68 -2.83
N HIS A 282 13.94 15.81 -2.72
CA HIS A 282 13.85 14.42 -3.18
C HIS A 282 12.69 13.67 -2.50
N TYR A 283 12.63 13.67 -1.17
CA TYR A 283 11.58 12.96 -0.43
C TYR A 283 10.19 13.58 -0.63
N LEU A 284 10.09 14.92 -0.74
CA LEU A 284 8.84 15.61 -1.09
C LEU A 284 8.36 15.25 -2.50
N SER A 285 9.29 15.03 -3.45
CA SER A 285 8.93 14.59 -4.81
C SER A 285 8.16 13.27 -4.77
N THR A 286 8.58 12.31 -3.95
CA THR A 286 7.87 11.04 -3.76
C THR A 286 6.47 11.27 -3.18
N LYS A 287 6.32 12.11 -2.14
CA LYS A 287 4.99 12.45 -1.60
C LYS A 287 4.09 13.11 -2.65
N LYS A 288 4.65 13.99 -3.48
CA LYS A 288 3.95 14.68 -4.56
C LYS A 288 3.50 13.70 -5.66
N ILE A 289 4.38 12.82 -6.10
CA ILE A 289 4.08 11.72 -7.04
C ILE A 289 2.90 10.91 -6.54
N ILE A 290 2.93 10.49 -5.27
CA ILE A 290 1.88 9.68 -4.66
C ILE A 290 0.53 10.42 -4.64
N SER A 291 0.52 11.70 -4.26
CA SER A 291 -0.70 12.52 -4.32
C SER A 291 -1.20 12.68 -5.76
N ASP A 292 -0.29 12.92 -6.71
CA ASP A 292 -0.62 13.17 -8.12
C ASP A 292 -1.20 11.92 -8.83
N LEU A 293 -1.06 10.72 -8.27
CA LEU A 293 -1.77 9.51 -8.74
C LEU A 293 -3.28 9.55 -8.47
N ASP A 294 -3.73 10.36 -7.50
CA ASP A 294 -5.14 10.49 -7.07
C ASP A 294 -5.79 9.13 -6.73
N ASP A 295 -5.02 8.27 -6.05
CA ASP A 295 -5.38 6.93 -5.61
C ASP A 295 -5.28 6.81 -4.08
N PRO A 296 -6.40 6.70 -3.33
CA PRO A 296 -6.38 6.58 -1.87
C PRO A 296 -5.73 5.29 -1.33
N HIS A 297 -5.54 4.25 -2.14
CA HIS A 297 -4.81 3.04 -1.74
C HIS A 297 -3.30 3.17 -1.89
N THR A 298 -2.83 4.23 -2.55
CA THR A 298 -1.40 4.50 -2.74
C THR A 298 -0.96 5.64 -1.83
N ALA A 299 0.03 5.37 -0.98
CA ALA A 299 0.38 6.28 0.11
C ALA A 299 1.87 6.25 0.44
N TYR A 300 2.41 7.38 0.87
CA TYR A 300 3.76 7.45 1.41
C TYR A 300 3.76 7.00 2.88
N LYS A 301 4.60 6.04 3.25
CA LYS A 301 4.54 5.41 4.59
C LYS A 301 5.74 5.67 5.45
N LEU A 302 6.93 5.67 4.86
CA LEU A 302 8.16 5.92 5.58
C LEU A 302 9.15 6.67 4.69
N ASP A 303 9.80 7.63 5.31
CA ASP A 303 10.93 8.37 4.77
C ASP A 303 12.22 7.55 4.78
N GLY A 304 13.08 7.75 3.77
CA GLY A 304 14.39 7.12 3.71
C GLY A 304 15.33 7.50 4.86
N TYR A 305 16.49 6.85 4.93
CA TYR A 305 17.42 6.97 6.06
C TYR A 305 18.40 8.16 5.94
N TYR A 306 18.39 8.94 4.88
CA TYR A 306 19.23 10.14 4.80
C TYR A 306 18.75 11.28 5.70
N ASP A 307 19.66 12.18 6.07
CA ASP A 307 19.35 13.39 6.84
C ASP A 307 18.43 14.33 6.05
N LYS A 308 17.52 14.97 6.76
CA LYS A 308 16.47 15.85 6.21
C LYS A 308 15.86 16.69 7.32
N SER A 309 15.10 17.71 6.94
CA SER A 309 14.54 18.63 7.90
C SER A 309 13.54 17.95 8.86
N ARG A 310 13.52 18.42 10.12
CA ARG A 310 12.60 17.91 11.14
C ARG A 310 11.13 18.13 10.80
N ASP A 311 10.83 19.16 10.00
CA ASP A 311 9.48 19.51 9.57
C ASP A 311 9.01 18.75 8.31
N LEU A 312 9.87 17.97 7.64
CA LEU A 312 9.52 17.24 6.41
C LEU A 312 8.25 16.38 6.57
N SER A 313 8.09 15.73 7.72
CA SER A 313 6.91 14.93 8.04
C SER A 313 5.63 15.77 8.11
N SER A 314 5.73 17.02 8.56
CA SER A 314 4.62 17.97 8.70
C SER A 314 4.25 18.71 7.40
N ARG A 315 5.12 18.70 6.39
CA ARG A 315 4.84 19.31 5.08
C ARG A 315 3.75 18.51 4.37
N GLN A 316 2.55 19.09 4.31
CA GLN A 316 1.39 18.49 3.66
C GLN A 316 1.45 18.70 2.14
N ILE A 317 1.14 17.65 1.39
CA ILE A 317 0.86 17.75 -0.04
C ILE A 317 -0.65 17.75 -0.20
N ALA A 318 -1.18 18.73 -0.93
CA ALA A 318 -2.60 18.79 -1.22
C ALA A 318 -3.04 17.56 -2.00
N ASN A 319 -4.15 16.96 -1.57
CA ASN A 319 -4.83 15.89 -2.27
C ASN A 319 -5.38 16.39 -3.62
N LYS A 320 -5.63 15.43 -4.52
CA LYS A 320 -6.18 15.69 -5.85
C LYS A 320 -7.70 15.64 -5.88
N LYS A 321 -8.27 15.97 -7.05
CA LYS A 321 -9.69 16.25 -7.23
C LYS A 321 -10.57 15.07 -6.82
N ARG A 322 -10.22 13.84 -7.22
CA ARG A 322 -11.02 12.64 -6.91
C ARG A 322 -11.03 12.40 -5.40
N THR A 323 -9.86 12.39 -4.78
CA THR A 323 -9.70 12.17 -3.34
C THR A 323 -10.35 13.29 -2.51
N ASN A 324 -10.15 14.56 -2.87
CA ASN A 324 -10.80 15.69 -2.19
C ASN A 324 -12.32 15.63 -2.31
N GLY A 325 -12.85 15.30 -3.49
CA GLY A 325 -14.29 15.17 -3.69
C GLY A 325 -14.90 14.08 -2.80
N GLN A 326 -14.19 12.97 -2.59
CA GLN A 326 -14.60 11.93 -1.64
C GLN A 326 -14.65 12.46 -0.20
N ILE A 327 -13.61 13.17 0.23
CA ILE A 327 -13.49 13.72 1.58
C ILE A 327 -14.60 14.75 1.83
N GLU A 328 -14.81 15.68 0.91
CA GLU A 328 -15.87 16.69 0.98
C GLU A 328 -17.25 16.05 1.07
N LEU A 329 -17.53 15.06 0.22
CA LEU A 329 -18.78 14.30 0.27
C LEU A 329 -18.94 13.58 1.62
N GLY A 330 -17.90 12.91 2.10
CA GLY A 330 -17.89 12.25 3.40
C GLY A 330 -18.27 13.21 4.53
N ASN A 331 -17.67 14.40 4.55
CA ASN A 331 -17.98 15.45 5.53
C ASN A 331 -19.44 15.92 5.45
N HIS A 332 -20.02 16.00 4.24
CA HIS A 332 -21.44 16.32 4.07
C HIS A 332 -22.37 15.21 4.56
N LEU A 333 -22.07 13.96 4.18
CA LEU A 333 -22.84 12.80 4.58
C LEU A 333 -22.78 12.57 6.09
N GLN A 334 -21.64 12.82 6.73
CA GLN A 334 -21.46 12.67 8.18
C GLN A 334 -22.40 13.58 8.99
N LYS A 335 -22.73 14.78 8.49
CA LYS A 335 -23.68 15.70 9.14
C LYS A 335 -25.11 15.16 9.15
N GLN A 336 -25.45 14.29 8.20
CA GLN A 336 -26.78 13.68 8.05
C GLN A 336 -26.85 12.25 8.59
N TYR A 337 -25.69 11.59 8.75
CA TYR A 337 -25.59 10.24 9.27
C TYR A 337 -26.25 10.15 10.65
N PHE A 338 -27.04 9.10 10.87
CA PHE A 338 -27.86 8.86 12.06
C PHE A 338 -27.21 9.43 13.34
N LYS A 339 -27.76 10.55 13.82
CA LYS A 339 -27.15 11.54 14.73
C LYS A 339 -26.58 10.98 16.06
N ASN A 340 -26.87 9.73 16.40
CA ASN A 340 -26.47 9.07 17.65
C ASN A 340 -25.38 8.00 17.48
N ASN A 341 -24.65 7.97 16.35
CA ASN A 341 -23.55 7.04 16.08
C ASN A 341 -23.92 5.56 16.35
N THR A 342 -24.92 5.08 15.64
CA THR A 342 -25.52 3.74 15.77
C THR A 342 -24.71 2.67 15.03
N GLU A 343 -23.40 2.63 15.23
CA GLU A 343 -22.57 1.57 14.62
C GLU A 343 -23.01 0.21 15.15
N TYR A 344 -23.26 -0.72 14.22
CA TYR A 344 -23.77 -2.06 14.49
C TYR A 344 -25.12 -2.10 15.24
N GLN A 345 -25.84 -1.00 15.39
CA GLN A 345 -27.15 -0.97 16.05
C GLN A 345 -28.28 -0.98 15.03
N ASN A 346 -29.41 -1.58 15.41
CA ASN A 346 -30.62 -1.59 14.58
C ASN A 346 -31.32 -0.23 14.61
N VAL A 347 -31.49 0.39 13.45
CA VAL A 347 -32.37 1.55 13.25
C VAL A 347 -33.55 1.11 12.38
N TYR A 348 -34.77 1.20 12.91
CA TYR A 348 -35.95 0.63 12.25
C TYR A 348 -36.71 1.67 11.42
N THR A 349 -37.24 1.25 10.28
CA THR A 349 -38.19 2.06 9.50
C THR A 349 -39.51 2.27 10.26
N PRO A 350 -40.30 3.32 9.93
CA PRO A 350 -41.57 3.58 10.61
C PRO A 350 -42.55 2.39 10.68
N ASP A 351 -42.55 1.52 9.66
CA ASP A 351 -43.37 0.31 9.62
C ASP A 351 -42.78 -0.89 10.40
N ASN A 352 -41.60 -0.72 11.00
CA ASN A 352 -40.80 -1.74 11.70
C ASN A 352 -40.47 -2.99 10.87
N LYS A 353 -40.64 -2.96 9.54
CA LYS A 353 -40.36 -4.12 8.67
C LYS A 353 -38.93 -4.17 8.17
N THR A 354 -38.20 -3.07 8.27
CA THR A 354 -36.82 -2.95 7.79
C THR A 354 -35.92 -2.45 8.92
N SER A 355 -34.80 -3.15 9.13
CA SER A 355 -33.71 -2.67 9.99
C SER A 355 -32.54 -2.18 9.15
N VAL A 356 -32.01 -1.01 9.50
CA VAL A 356 -30.80 -0.43 8.93
C VAL A 356 -29.67 -0.59 9.94
N ILE A 357 -28.64 -1.35 9.56
CA ILE A 357 -27.44 -1.61 10.37
C ILE A 357 -26.27 -0.92 9.68
N SER A 358 -25.65 0.05 10.35
CA SER A 358 -24.60 0.88 9.76
C SER A 358 -23.24 0.60 10.37
N PHE A 359 -22.17 0.63 9.58
CA PHE A 359 -20.80 0.44 10.05
C PHE A 359 -19.81 1.09 9.07
N LYS A 360 -18.83 1.84 9.60
CA LYS A 360 -17.90 2.65 8.78
C LYS A 360 -16.64 1.91 8.37
N THR A 361 -16.34 0.78 9.00
CA THR A 361 -15.15 -0.03 8.73
C THR A 361 -15.48 -1.52 8.83
N PHE A 362 -14.82 -2.34 8.02
CA PHE A 362 -14.76 -3.79 8.20
C PHE A 362 -13.62 -4.12 9.17
N GLU A 363 -13.95 -4.39 10.41
CA GLU A 363 -13.04 -4.77 11.50
C GLU A 363 -13.08 -6.28 11.72
N GLU A 364 -12.05 -6.87 12.33
CA GLU A 364 -11.97 -8.32 12.57
C GLU A 364 -13.18 -8.89 13.33
N ASP A 365 -13.86 -8.09 14.14
CA ASP A 365 -15.02 -8.48 14.94
C ASP A 365 -16.37 -7.94 14.39
N SER A 366 -16.39 -7.24 13.25
CA SER A 366 -17.62 -6.67 12.66
C SER A 366 -18.73 -7.72 12.49
N ALA A 367 -18.39 -8.93 12.05
CA ALA A 367 -19.36 -10.00 11.86
C ALA A 367 -20.06 -10.37 13.19
N SER A 368 -19.34 -10.40 14.30
CA SER A 368 -19.90 -10.69 15.62
C SER A 368 -20.90 -9.61 16.06
N HIS A 369 -20.58 -8.33 15.84
CA HIS A 369 -21.49 -7.23 16.18
C HIS A 369 -22.74 -7.26 15.32
N ILE A 370 -22.60 -7.48 14.01
CA ILE A 370 -23.73 -7.59 13.08
C ILE A 370 -24.63 -8.77 13.43
N GLU A 371 -24.06 -9.92 13.80
CA GLU A 371 -24.85 -11.10 14.20
C GLU A 371 -25.79 -10.79 15.36
N LYS A 372 -25.34 -10.01 16.35
CA LYS A 372 -26.17 -9.57 17.48
C LYS A 372 -27.36 -8.76 16.98
N SER A 373 -27.13 -7.80 16.08
CA SER A 373 -28.18 -6.96 15.51
C SER A 373 -29.18 -7.79 14.70
N LEU A 374 -28.71 -8.79 13.95
CA LEU A 374 -29.56 -9.69 13.18
C LEU A 374 -30.47 -10.54 14.08
N LYS A 375 -29.97 -11.02 15.23
CA LYS A 375 -30.78 -11.74 16.24
C LYS A 375 -31.89 -10.85 16.79
N GLU A 376 -31.56 -9.63 17.20
CA GLU A 376 -32.54 -8.65 17.69
C GLU A 376 -33.59 -8.30 16.61
N ALA A 377 -33.18 -8.13 15.36
CA ALA A 377 -34.10 -7.86 14.25
C ALA A 377 -35.05 -9.05 14.01
N LYS A 378 -34.55 -10.29 14.13
CA LYS A 378 -35.34 -11.51 14.01
C LYS A 378 -36.41 -11.60 15.10
N GLU A 379 -36.05 -11.30 16.35
CA GLU A 379 -36.98 -11.27 17.49
C GLU A 379 -38.11 -10.25 17.28
N LYS A 380 -37.82 -9.13 16.62
CA LYS A 380 -38.80 -8.10 16.26
C LYS A 380 -39.58 -8.38 14.98
N SER A 381 -39.44 -9.57 14.39
CA SER A 381 -40.13 -9.95 13.15
C SER A 381 -39.86 -9.01 11.97
N VAL A 382 -38.66 -8.41 11.93
CA VAL A 382 -38.18 -7.64 10.77
C VAL A 382 -38.10 -8.56 9.55
N LYS A 383 -38.41 -8.02 8.37
CA LYS A 383 -38.36 -8.77 7.09
C LYS A 383 -37.13 -8.42 6.26
N ASN A 384 -36.67 -7.17 6.34
CA ASN A 384 -35.60 -6.64 5.49
C ASN A 384 -34.44 -6.13 6.33
N ILE A 385 -33.21 -6.39 5.88
CA ILE A 385 -31.99 -5.84 6.45
C ILE A 385 -31.30 -4.97 5.42
N VAL A 386 -30.98 -3.74 5.80
CA VAL A 386 -30.14 -2.82 5.02
C VAL A 386 -28.78 -2.71 5.72
N PHE A 387 -27.73 -3.27 5.12
CA PHE A 387 -26.37 -2.95 5.51
C PHE A 387 -25.98 -1.60 4.92
N ASN A 388 -25.83 -0.60 5.77
CA ASN A 388 -25.54 0.76 5.37
C ASN A 388 -24.03 1.02 5.32
N LEU A 389 -23.49 1.12 4.11
CA LEU A 389 -22.07 1.36 3.79
C LEU A 389 -21.81 2.76 3.25
N THR A 390 -22.75 3.70 3.37
CA THR A 390 -22.64 5.03 2.74
C THR A 390 -21.50 5.89 3.28
N LEU A 391 -20.95 5.54 4.45
CA LEU A 391 -19.75 6.14 5.04
C LEU A 391 -18.67 5.09 5.34
N ASN A 392 -18.68 3.96 4.61
CA ASN A 392 -17.73 2.88 4.84
C ASN A 392 -16.45 3.04 4.01
N GLY A 393 -15.30 3.23 4.67
CA GLY A 393 -14.00 3.43 4.02
C GLY A 393 -13.27 2.14 3.64
N GLY A 394 -13.87 0.97 3.90
CA GLY A 394 -13.27 -0.35 3.71
C GLY A 394 -12.79 -0.97 5.01
N GLY A 395 -11.67 -1.67 4.96
CA GLY A 395 -11.13 -2.41 6.11
C GLY A 395 -10.71 -3.81 5.72
N PHE A 396 -10.80 -4.73 6.68
CA PHE A 396 -10.35 -6.10 6.52
C PHE A 396 -11.32 -6.93 5.67
N ILE A 397 -10.86 -7.38 4.51
CA ILE A 397 -11.69 -8.14 3.56
C ILE A 397 -12.20 -9.47 4.15
N GLY A 398 -11.47 -10.07 5.08
CA GLY A 398 -11.90 -11.26 5.80
C GLY A 398 -13.23 -11.05 6.54
N ALA A 399 -13.43 -9.90 7.19
CA ALA A 399 -14.70 -9.60 7.85
C ALA A 399 -15.86 -9.49 6.85
N ALA A 400 -15.61 -8.95 5.65
CA ALA A 400 -16.60 -8.92 4.58
C ALA A 400 -17.02 -10.34 4.13
N PHE A 401 -16.06 -11.27 4.04
CA PHE A 401 -16.33 -12.69 3.76
C PHE A 401 -17.14 -13.36 4.88
N GLU A 402 -16.89 -13.04 6.15
CA GLU A 402 -17.70 -13.57 7.26
C GLU A 402 -19.15 -13.10 7.17
N ILE A 403 -19.37 -11.80 6.92
CA ILE A 403 -20.69 -11.16 6.80
C ILE A 403 -21.50 -11.77 5.64
N MET A 404 -20.85 -12.23 4.56
CA MET A 404 -21.53 -12.97 3.48
C MET A 404 -22.30 -14.21 3.99
N GLY A 405 -21.79 -14.86 5.04
CA GLY A 405 -22.43 -16.03 5.66
C GLY A 405 -23.82 -15.76 6.23
N PHE A 406 -24.12 -14.52 6.61
CA PHE A 406 -25.47 -14.15 7.06
C PHE A 406 -26.49 -14.22 5.92
N MET A 407 -26.06 -14.00 4.68
CA MET A 407 -26.94 -13.92 3.51
C MET A 407 -27.07 -15.25 2.75
N THR A 408 -26.09 -16.15 2.89
CA THR A 408 -26.06 -17.46 2.22
C THR A 408 -25.42 -18.54 3.08
N ASP A 409 -26.00 -19.73 3.07
CA ASP A 409 -25.44 -20.96 3.62
C ASP A 409 -24.57 -21.72 2.62
N LYS A 410 -24.72 -21.41 1.32
CA LYS A 410 -23.90 -21.96 0.23
C LYS A 410 -22.56 -21.25 0.11
N PRO A 411 -21.51 -21.94 -0.39
CA PRO A 411 -20.26 -21.29 -0.73
C PRO A 411 -20.47 -20.20 -1.79
N PHE A 412 -19.78 -19.08 -1.62
CA PHE A 412 -19.82 -17.92 -2.52
C PHE A 412 -18.48 -17.73 -3.22
N LYS A 413 -18.49 -17.06 -4.38
CA LYS A 413 -17.32 -16.81 -5.21
C LYS A 413 -16.78 -15.40 -4.96
N SER A 414 -15.46 -15.30 -4.90
CA SER A 414 -14.70 -14.05 -5.03
C SER A 414 -13.83 -14.12 -6.28
N TYR A 415 -13.74 -13.02 -7.02
CA TYR A 415 -13.04 -12.93 -8.30
C TYR A 415 -11.89 -11.93 -8.18
N THR A 416 -10.71 -12.34 -8.67
CA THR A 416 -9.51 -11.48 -8.70
C THR A 416 -8.77 -11.63 -10.02
N TYR A 417 -8.26 -10.52 -10.53
CA TYR A 417 -7.40 -10.46 -11.71
C TYR A 417 -6.01 -9.94 -11.33
N ASN A 418 -4.98 -10.53 -11.90
CA ASN A 418 -3.61 -10.07 -11.76
C ASN A 418 -3.09 -9.48 -13.08
N PRO A 419 -2.90 -8.15 -13.19
CA PRO A 419 -2.45 -7.52 -14.43
C PRO A 419 -0.99 -7.80 -14.81
N LEU A 420 -0.17 -8.34 -13.91
CA LEU A 420 1.20 -8.77 -14.23
C LEU A 420 1.21 -10.14 -14.90
N SER A 421 0.50 -11.11 -14.33
CA SER A 421 0.51 -12.51 -14.79
C SER A 421 -0.66 -12.86 -15.71
N GLY A 422 -1.66 -11.99 -15.86
CA GLY A 422 -2.89 -12.28 -16.59
C GLY A 422 -3.83 -13.24 -15.84
N GLU A 423 -3.47 -13.69 -14.63
CA GLU A 423 -4.24 -14.70 -13.90
C GLU A 423 -5.64 -14.21 -13.54
N LYS A 424 -6.63 -15.06 -13.83
CA LYS A 424 -8.05 -14.85 -13.56
C LYS A 424 -8.50 -15.88 -12.54
N LYS A 425 -8.42 -15.49 -11.27
CA LYS A 425 -8.61 -16.39 -10.13
C LYS A 425 -10.02 -16.26 -9.55
N ILE A 426 -10.62 -17.42 -9.29
CA ILE A 426 -11.89 -17.59 -8.60
C ILE A 426 -11.60 -18.32 -7.29
N GLU A 427 -11.99 -17.74 -6.16
CA GLU A 427 -11.98 -18.42 -4.87
C GLU A 427 -13.40 -18.77 -4.46
N LEU A 428 -13.63 -20.03 -4.11
CA LEU A 428 -14.86 -20.51 -3.51
C LEU A 428 -14.69 -20.48 -1.98
N ILE A 429 -15.51 -19.68 -1.32
CA ILE A 429 -15.37 -19.32 0.08
C ILE A 429 -16.65 -19.72 0.83
N GLN A 430 -16.49 -20.28 2.02
CA GLN A 430 -17.58 -20.61 2.94
C GLN A 430 -17.36 -19.88 4.26
N SER A 431 -18.31 -19.05 4.67
CA SER A 431 -18.36 -18.53 6.04
C SER A 431 -18.93 -19.59 6.98
N LYS A 432 -18.43 -19.64 8.22
CA LYS A 432 -18.95 -20.50 9.29
C LYS A 432 -20.01 -19.80 10.13
N TYR A 433 -20.31 -18.52 9.87
CA TYR A 433 -21.47 -17.86 10.45
C TYR A 433 -22.77 -18.40 9.83
N PRO A 434 -23.87 -18.54 10.60
CA PRO A 434 -25.13 -19.06 10.09
C PRO A 434 -25.85 -18.03 9.22
N LYS A 435 -26.61 -18.53 8.24
CA LYS A 435 -27.55 -17.72 7.46
C LYS A 435 -28.72 -17.25 8.33
N TYR A 436 -29.20 -16.03 8.09
CA TYR A 436 -30.46 -15.52 8.63
C TYR A 436 -31.43 -15.23 7.48
N ASP A 437 -32.70 -15.62 7.64
CA ASP A 437 -33.70 -15.50 6.58
C ASP A 437 -34.33 -14.10 6.55
N PHE A 438 -33.62 -13.15 5.93
CA PHE A 438 -34.10 -11.80 5.64
C PHE A 438 -33.95 -11.48 4.14
N ASN A 439 -34.66 -10.45 3.68
CA ASN A 439 -34.33 -9.80 2.41
C ASN A 439 -33.19 -8.81 2.64
N TYR A 440 -32.04 -9.06 2.01
CA TYR A 440 -30.84 -8.24 2.20
C TYR A 440 -30.67 -7.16 1.15
N TYR A 441 -30.33 -5.97 1.64
CA TYR A 441 -29.98 -4.80 0.85
C TYR A 441 -28.64 -4.24 1.33
N VAL A 442 -27.86 -3.67 0.41
CA VAL A 442 -26.64 -2.93 0.75
C VAL A 442 -26.77 -1.50 0.24
N LEU A 443 -26.83 -0.54 1.15
CA LEU A 443 -26.93 0.88 0.82
C LEU A 443 -25.54 1.48 0.65
N THR A 444 -25.29 2.09 -0.51
CA THR A 444 -23.97 2.59 -0.92
C THR A 444 -24.00 4.06 -1.33
N SER A 445 -22.83 4.71 -1.29
CA SER A 445 -22.64 6.09 -1.73
C SER A 445 -21.29 6.25 -2.45
N PRO A 446 -21.03 7.37 -3.14
CA PRO A 446 -19.73 7.66 -3.74
C PRO A 446 -18.59 7.88 -2.73
N TYR A 447 -18.84 7.74 -1.42
CA TYR A 447 -17.81 7.64 -0.41
C TYR A 447 -17.29 6.21 -0.22
N ALA A 448 -18.15 5.20 -0.41
CA ALA A 448 -17.86 3.81 -0.09
C ALA A 448 -16.65 3.27 -0.89
N PHE A 449 -15.64 2.74 -0.20
CA PHE A 449 -14.33 2.44 -0.78
C PHE A 449 -13.75 1.10 -0.33
N SER A 450 -12.83 0.52 -1.10
CA SER A 450 -12.04 -0.67 -0.70
C SER A 450 -12.94 -1.86 -0.37
N ALA A 451 -12.88 -2.47 0.82
CA ALA A 451 -13.83 -3.52 1.21
C ALA A 451 -15.30 -3.05 1.14
N GLY A 452 -15.58 -1.75 1.32
CA GLY A 452 -16.90 -1.14 1.11
C GLY A 452 -17.34 -1.03 -0.35
N ASN A 453 -16.42 -1.26 -1.29
CA ASN A 453 -16.68 -1.44 -2.72
C ASN A 453 -16.74 -2.94 -3.10
N ILE A 454 -15.83 -3.76 -2.56
CA ILE A 454 -15.73 -5.19 -2.86
C ILE A 454 -16.93 -5.96 -2.30
N PHE A 455 -17.35 -5.69 -1.07
CA PHE A 455 -18.49 -6.37 -0.45
C PHE A 455 -19.80 -6.23 -1.25
N PRO A 456 -20.28 -5.02 -1.63
CA PRO A 456 -21.49 -4.91 -2.43
C PRO A 456 -21.33 -5.53 -3.83
N GLN A 457 -20.12 -5.56 -4.40
CA GLN A 457 -19.87 -6.29 -5.66
C GLN A 457 -20.09 -7.80 -5.47
N MET A 458 -19.52 -8.37 -4.41
CA MET A 458 -19.71 -9.77 -4.08
C MET A 458 -21.17 -10.14 -3.80
N VAL A 459 -21.91 -9.25 -3.14
CA VAL A 459 -23.35 -9.43 -2.92
C VAL A 459 -24.11 -9.57 -4.24
N LYS A 460 -23.80 -8.71 -5.23
CA LYS A 460 -24.39 -8.77 -6.58
C LYS A 460 -23.99 -10.04 -7.32
N ASP A 461 -22.69 -10.33 -7.39
CA ASP A 461 -22.15 -11.45 -8.17
C ASP A 461 -22.64 -12.82 -7.68
N ASN A 462 -22.92 -12.93 -6.39
CA ASN A 462 -23.45 -14.15 -5.78
C ASN A 462 -24.97 -14.16 -5.64
N ASN A 463 -25.65 -13.09 -6.05
CA ASN A 463 -27.11 -12.94 -5.99
C ASN A 463 -27.69 -13.23 -4.59
N VAL A 464 -27.02 -12.73 -3.53
CA VAL A 464 -27.43 -12.93 -2.13
C VAL A 464 -28.13 -11.72 -1.52
N GLY A 465 -28.25 -10.63 -2.28
CA GLY A 465 -28.91 -9.39 -1.88
C GLY A 465 -28.93 -8.36 -3.00
N LYS A 466 -29.51 -7.18 -2.73
CA LYS A 466 -29.63 -6.07 -3.69
C LYS A 466 -28.84 -4.85 -3.23
N VAL A 467 -28.00 -4.30 -4.09
CA VAL A 467 -27.31 -3.04 -3.83
C VAL A 467 -28.20 -1.87 -4.24
N ILE A 468 -28.35 -0.89 -3.35
CA ILE A 468 -29.19 0.30 -3.55
C ILE A 468 -28.39 1.57 -3.25
N GLY A 469 -28.84 2.71 -3.76
CA GLY A 469 -28.21 4.01 -3.49
C GLY A 469 -27.50 4.57 -4.71
N TYR A 470 -26.17 4.73 -4.62
CA TYR A 470 -25.35 5.37 -5.64
C TYR A 470 -24.08 4.57 -5.92
N LYS A 471 -23.43 4.86 -7.05
CA LYS A 471 -22.13 4.29 -7.39
C LYS A 471 -21.12 4.48 -6.25
N THR A 472 -20.38 3.44 -5.90
CA THR A 472 -19.30 3.50 -4.91
C THR A 472 -18.11 4.33 -5.43
N PHE A 473 -17.16 4.68 -4.54
CA PHE A 473 -15.93 5.37 -4.94
C PHE A 473 -14.99 4.47 -5.76
N GLY A 474 -14.98 3.16 -5.47
CA GLY A 474 -14.05 2.20 -6.04
C GLY A 474 -13.06 1.66 -5.01
N GLY A 475 -11.80 1.43 -5.42
CA GLY A 475 -10.84 0.69 -4.60
C GLY A 475 -11.09 -0.80 -4.72
N ALA A 476 -10.34 -1.44 -5.59
CA ALA A 476 -10.45 -2.88 -5.83
C ALA A 476 -9.11 -3.59 -5.68
N SER A 477 -8.00 -2.85 -5.75
CA SER A 477 -6.67 -3.38 -5.53
C SER A 477 -6.43 -3.67 -4.05
N ALA A 478 -5.91 -4.86 -3.72
CA ALA A 478 -5.34 -5.10 -2.41
C ALA A 478 -4.12 -4.18 -2.21
N ILE A 479 -3.82 -3.80 -0.97
CA ILE A 479 -2.63 -2.98 -0.69
C ILE A 479 -1.37 -3.83 -0.62
N SER A 480 -0.26 -3.33 -1.14
CA SER A 480 1.07 -3.86 -0.89
C SER A 480 2.02 -2.72 -0.50
N TYR A 481 3.26 -3.06 -0.14
CA TYR A 481 4.30 -2.07 0.15
C TYR A 481 5.50 -2.32 -0.75
N ALA A 482 6.18 -1.24 -1.12
CA ALA A 482 7.43 -1.28 -1.86
C ALA A 482 8.47 -0.42 -1.13
N ILE A 483 9.70 -0.91 -1.10
CA ILE A 483 10.86 -0.16 -0.64
C ILE A 483 11.50 0.50 -1.87
N LEU A 484 11.81 1.79 -1.77
CA LEU A 484 12.48 2.56 -2.81
C LEU A 484 14.01 2.55 -2.60
N PRO A 485 14.80 2.75 -3.66
CA PRO A 485 16.26 2.71 -3.58
C PRO A 485 16.89 3.63 -2.52
N THR A 486 16.31 4.80 -2.27
CA THR A 486 16.77 5.75 -1.24
C THR A 486 16.24 5.46 0.17
N GLY A 487 15.50 4.35 0.32
CA GLY A 487 15.03 3.82 1.60
C GLY A 487 13.61 4.22 1.98
N ASP A 488 12.89 5.01 1.17
CA ASP A 488 11.48 5.26 1.40
C ASP A 488 10.67 3.96 1.34
N ILE A 489 9.55 3.95 2.04
CA ILE A 489 8.52 2.90 1.89
C ILE A 489 7.24 3.57 1.43
N ILE A 490 6.70 3.05 0.33
CA ILE A 490 5.39 3.44 -0.20
C ILE A 490 4.43 2.26 -0.13
N GLN A 491 3.16 2.56 0.08
CA GLN A 491 2.04 1.65 -0.11
C GLN A 491 1.53 1.79 -1.55
N LEU A 492 1.15 0.70 -2.18
CA LEU A 492 0.65 0.65 -3.55
C LEU A 492 -0.70 -0.08 -3.60
N SER A 493 -1.56 0.36 -4.52
CA SER A 493 -2.57 -0.51 -5.13
C SER A 493 -1.86 -1.64 -5.87
N SER A 494 -1.86 -2.84 -5.28
CA SER A 494 -1.13 -3.99 -5.81
C SER A 494 -1.81 -4.63 -7.02
N ASN A 495 -1.14 -5.60 -7.61
CA ASN A 495 -1.69 -6.41 -8.69
C ASN A 495 -2.69 -7.48 -8.25
N THR A 496 -3.06 -7.58 -6.97
CA THR A 496 -4.21 -8.41 -6.60
C THR A 496 -5.45 -7.54 -6.67
N VAL A 497 -6.09 -7.51 -7.85
CA VAL A 497 -7.24 -6.64 -8.12
C VAL A 497 -8.53 -7.44 -8.02
N PHE A 498 -9.41 -7.09 -7.10
CA PHE A 498 -10.76 -7.66 -7.04
C PHE A 498 -11.58 -7.20 -8.25
N THR A 499 -12.40 -8.09 -8.78
CA THR A 499 -13.20 -7.84 -9.98
C THR A 499 -14.65 -8.23 -9.78
N ASP A 500 -15.49 -7.92 -10.75
CA ASP A 500 -16.77 -8.60 -10.88
C ASP A 500 -16.62 -10.04 -11.40
N LYS A 501 -17.74 -10.77 -11.50
CA LYS A 501 -17.79 -12.15 -12.03
C LYS A 501 -17.32 -12.29 -13.49
N HIS A 502 -17.16 -11.19 -14.22
CA HIS A 502 -16.68 -11.16 -15.60
C HIS A 502 -15.21 -10.69 -15.71
N PHE A 503 -14.50 -10.60 -14.58
CA PHE A 503 -13.12 -10.10 -14.49
C PHE A 503 -12.95 -8.66 -14.96
N ARG A 504 -14.00 -7.83 -14.83
CA ARG A 504 -13.90 -6.38 -15.06
C ARG A 504 -13.49 -5.70 -13.76
N THR A 505 -12.57 -4.74 -13.86
CA THR A 505 -12.10 -3.99 -12.70
C THR A 505 -13.21 -3.14 -12.08
N THR A 506 -13.27 -3.12 -10.75
CA THR A 506 -14.19 -2.27 -9.97
C THR A 506 -13.46 -1.14 -9.26
N GLU A 507 -12.23 -0.83 -9.69
CA GLU A 507 -11.35 0.20 -9.11
C GLU A 507 -11.96 1.61 -9.15
N PHE A 508 -12.87 1.87 -10.10
CA PHE A 508 -13.59 3.14 -10.26
C PHE A 508 -15.06 3.08 -9.81
N GLY A 509 -15.37 2.12 -8.95
CA GLY A 509 -16.65 1.96 -8.31
C GLY A 509 -17.60 1.05 -9.08
N ILE A 510 -18.60 0.56 -8.36
CA ILE A 510 -19.64 -0.32 -8.86
C ILE A 510 -20.98 0.43 -8.88
N GLU A 511 -21.80 0.17 -9.89
CA GLU A 511 -23.17 0.68 -9.89
C GLU A 511 -24.06 -0.16 -8.99
N PRO A 512 -25.02 0.45 -8.26
CA PRO A 512 -26.02 -0.28 -7.50
C PRO A 512 -26.97 -1.05 -8.45
N ASN A 513 -27.70 -2.04 -7.95
CA ASN A 513 -28.81 -2.62 -8.71
C ASN A 513 -29.95 -1.61 -8.90
N PHE A 514 -30.22 -0.80 -7.87
CA PHE A 514 -31.25 0.24 -7.91
C PHE A 514 -30.65 1.59 -7.50
N LYS A 515 -30.50 2.48 -8.48
CA LYS A 515 -29.94 3.82 -8.28
C LYS A 515 -31.02 4.80 -7.83
N PHE A 516 -30.74 5.60 -6.82
CA PHE A 516 -31.66 6.63 -6.34
C PHE A 516 -31.75 7.80 -7.34
N LYS A 517 -32.96 8.31 -7.59
CA LYS A 517 -33.19 9.37 -8.59
C LYS A 517 -32.78 10.78 -8.14
N TYR A 518 -32.68 11.02 -6.84
CA TYR A 518 -32.38 12.34 -6.32
C TYR A 518 -30.88 12.70 -6.43
N ASP A 519 -30.58 13.99 -6.43
CA ASP A 519 -29.20 14.50 -6.46
C ASP A 519 -28.63 14.48 -5.04
N LEU A 520 -27.68 13.57 -4.80
CA LEU A 520 -27.03 13.38 -3.50
C LEU A 520 -26.31 14.64 -3.01
N SER A 521 -25.76 15.46 -3.92
CA SER A 521 -25.04 16.68 -3.54
C SER A 521 -25.96 17.77 -2.99
N LYS A 522 -27.23 17.76 -3.43
CA LYS A 522 -28.24 18.74 -3.03
C LYS A 522 -29.14 18.25 -1.91
N ASN A 523 -29.38 16.93 -1.83
CA ASN A 523 -30.34 16.32 -0.90
C ASN A 523 -29.69 15.13 -0.15
N PRO A 524 -28.57 15.32 0.57
CA PRO A 524 -27.89 14.24 1.28
C PRO A 524 -28.74 13.62 2.40
N GLU A 525 -29.69 14.36 2.97
CA GLU A 525 -30.62 13.89 4.01
C GLU A 525 -31.55 12.78 3.50
N LYS A 526 -31.93 12.79 2.21
CA LYS A 526 -32.78 11.76 1.62
C LYS A 526 -32.14 10.37 1.65
N LEU A 527 -30.81 10.29 1.69
CA LEU A 527 -30.07 9.03 1.79
C LEU A 527 -30.29 8.34 3.15
N TYR A 528 -30.60 9.11 4.19
CA TYR A 528 -30.76 8.62 5.57
C TYR A 528 -32.19 8.74 6.10
N ASP A 529 -33.13 9.24 5.29
CA ASP A 529 -34.54 9.28 5.63
C ASP A 529 -35.12 7.85 5.65
N LEU A 530 -35.52 7.40 6.83
CA LEU A 530 -36.07 6.06 7.06
C LEU A 530 -37.39 5.83 6.34
N THR A 531 -38.21 6.86 6.13
CA THR A 531 -39.44 6.77 5.34
C THR A 531 -39.09 6.56 3.87
N ASN A 532 -38.08 7.26 3.38
CA ASN A 532 -37.60 7.08 2.01
C ASN A 532 -37.01 5.66 1.80
N ILE A 533 -36.15 5.20 2.70
CA ILE A 533 -35.58 3.83 2.66
C ILE A 533 -36.71 2.79 2.70
N GLN A 534 -37.70 2.97 3.57
CA GLN A 534 -38.88 2.11 3.65
C GLN A 534 -39.61 2.02 2.31
N ASN A 535 -39.93 3.17 1.72
CA ASN A 535 -40.65 3.23 0.44
C ASN A 535 -39.86 2.53 -0.67
N ILE A 536 -38.57 2.79 -0.76
CA ILE A 536 -37.69 2.17 -1.76
C ILE A 536 -37.64 0.65 -1.59
N VAL A 537 -37.40 0.14 -0.37
CA VAL A 537 -37.34 -1.29 -0.09
C VAL A 537 -38.69 -1.97 -0.39
N ASN A 538 -39.79 -1.35 0.04
CA ASN A 538 -41.14 -1.86 -0.22
C ASN A 538 -41.46 -1.87 -1.73
N ASN A 539 -41.12 -0.80 -2.45
CA ASN A 539 -41.33 -0.69 -3.90
C ASN A 539 -40.53 -1.74 -4.66
N ILE A 540 -39.24 -1.93 -4.33
CA ILE A 540 -38.40 -2.98 -4.94
C ILE A 540 -38.97 -4.37 -4.68
N SER A 541 -39.52 -4.64 -3.49
CA SER A 541 -40.15 -5.93 -3.18
C SER A 541 -41.44 -6.18 -3.96
N GLN A 542 -42.11 -5.12 -4.43
CA GLN A 542 -43.34 -5.16 -5.23
C GLN A 542 -43.10 -5.02 -6.74
N GLY A 543 -41.85 -4.88 -7.19
CA GLY A 543 -41.52 -4.62 -8.59
C GLY A 543 -41.90 -3.22 -9.08
N LYS A 544 -42.04 -2.25 -8.17
CA LYS A 544 -42.32 -0.83 -8.46
C LYS A 544 -41.03 -0.02 -8.33
N PHE A 545 -40.76 0.90 -9.26
CA PHE A 545 -39.46 1.58 -9.35
C PHE A 545 -39.59 3.10 -9.53
N ASP A 546 -40.61 3.74 -8.95
CA ASP A 546 -40.86 5.17 -9.19
C ASP A 546 -39.74 6.08 -8.65
N ASP A 547 -39.09 5.71 -7.55
CA ASP A 547 -38.03 6.51 -6.90
C ASP A 547 -36.60 6.07 -7.25
N VAL A 548 -36.48 4.96 -7.98
CA VAL A 548 -35.21 4.34 -8.32
C VAL A 548 -35.11 4.04 -9.81
N ILE A 549 -33.90 3.85 -10.29
CA ILE A 549 -33.64 3.38 -11.64
C ILE A 549 -33.01 2.00 -11.49
N GLU A 550 -33.67 0.98 -12.03
CA GLU A 550 -33.05 -0.34 -12.17
C GLU A 550 -31.88 -0.22 -13.15
N VAL A 551 -30.69 -0.52 -12.66
CA VAL A 551 -29.47 -0.48 -13.47
C VAL A 551 -29.28 -1.87 -14.06
N LYS A 552 -29.53 -1.99 -15.37
CA LYS A 552 -29.18 -3.21 -16.10
C LYS A 552 -27.66 -3.37 -16.09
N GLU A 553 -27.18 -4.56 -15.71
CA GLU A 553 -25.78 -4.90 -15.95
C GLU A 553 -25.54 -4.77 -17.45
N SER A 554 -24.56 -3.95 -17.84
CA SER A 554 -24.17 -3.89 -19.25
C SER A 554 -23.63 -5.27 -19.66
N GLU A 555 -24.17 -5.78 -20.77
CA GLU A 555 -23.60 -6.92 -21.50
C GLU A 555 -22.11 -6.64 -21.78
N PRO A 556 -21.29 -7.70 -21.94
CA PRO A 556 -19.86 -7.54 -22.19
C PRO A 556 -19.63 -6.69 -23.46
N GLU A 557 -19.30 -5.41 -23.26
CA GLU A 557 -18.85 -4.56 -24.36
C GLU A 557 -17.50 -5.10 -24.85
N THR A 558 -17.50 -5.65 -26.07
CA THR A 558 -16.31 -5.75 -26.89
C THR A 558 -15.74 -4.36 -27.11
N LYS A 559 -14.62 -4.05 -26.45
CA LYS A 559 -13.67 -2.96 -26.71
C LYS A 559 -14.26 -1.60 -27.17
N SER A 560 -14.09 -0.61 -26.30
CA SER A 560 -13.89 0.82 -26.58
C SER A 560 -15.10 1.63 -27.09
N GLU A 561 -15.62 2.50 -26.21
CA GLU A 561 -15.69 3.95 -26.46
C GLU A 561 -16.10 4.71 -25.17
N HIS A 562 -15.12 5.06 -24.32
CA HIS A 562 -15.37 6.06 -23.28
C HIS A 562 -15.16 7.47 -23.85
N LYS A 563 -16.29 8.12 -24.13
CA LYS A 563 -16.40 9.53 -24.51
C LYS A 563 -15.53 10.41 -23.61
N THR A 564 -14.57 11.07 -24.27
CA THR A 564 -13.71 12.11 -23.73
C THR A 564 -14.52 13.31 -23.24
N SER A 565 -14.43 13.62 -21.96
CA SER A 565 -14.60 15.00 -21.49
C SER A 565 -13.25 15.70 -21.64
N LYS A 566 -13.13 16.52 -22.69
CA LYS A 566 -12.06 17.50 -22.86
C LYS A 566 -12.24 18.59 -21.81
N ASN A 567 -11.17 18.91 -21.07
CA ASN A 567 -10.70 20.29 -20.89
C ASN A 567 -9.34 20.32 -20.17
N ASN A 568 -8.36 20.85 -20.90
CA ASN A 568 -7.08 21.39 -20.42
C ASN A 568 -7.34 22.55 -19.40
N PRO A 569 -6.36 22.94 -18.56
CA PRO A 569 -5.52 24.05 -19.00
C PRO A 569 -4.05 24.03 -18.55
N HIS A 570 -3.27 24.67 -19.41
CA HIS A 570 -1.94 25.21 -19.21
C HIS A 570 -1.81 26.10 -17.96
N MET A 571 -0.57 26.17 -17.48
CA MET A 571 0.00 27.22 -16.63
C MET A 571 -0.52 28.63 -17.00
N ASN A 572 -0.88 29.40 -15.99
CA ASN A 572 -0.39 30.77 -15.87
C ASN A 572 -0.28 31.18 -14.41
N SER A 573 0.92 31.65 -14.06
CA SER A 573 1.26 32.33 -12.82
C SER A 573 0.55 33.67 -12.72
N ASN A 574 -0.02 34.00 -11.56
CA ASN A 574 -0.02 35.36 -11.03
C ASN A 574 -0.22 35.36 -9.51
N LEU A 575 0.37 36.38 -8.91
CA LEU A 575 0.81 36.57 -7.53
C LEU A 575 -0.09 37.61 -6.81
N ILE A 576 -0.28 37.47 -5.48
CA ILE A 576 -0.55 38.51 -4.42
C ILE A 576 -2.05 38.83 -4.10
N PRO A 577 -2.49 39.19 -2.85
CA PRO A 577 -2.33 38.56 -1.52
C PRO A 577 -3.59 38.61 -0.56
N ARG A 578 -3.47 37.89 0.59
CA ARG A 578 -3.96 38.17 1.97
C ARG A 578 -5.46 38.22 2.38
N ASN A 579 -5.68 37.44 3.46
CA ASN A 579 -6.51 37.66 4.68
C ASN A 579 -8.04 37.77 4.59
N SER A 580 -8.74 36.80 5.19
CA SER A 580 -9.28 36.98 6.56
C SER A 580 -9.79 35.66 7.14
N SER A 581 -9.60 35.55 8.45
CA SER A 581 -9.92 34.48 9.39
C SER A 581 -11.39 34.08 9.43
N LYS A 582 -11.66 32.77 9.56
CA LYS A 582 -12.67 32.21 10.47
C LYS A 582 -12.43 30.71 10.70
N GLU A 583 -12.73 30.30 11.91
CA GLU A 583 -12.32 29.08 12.61
C GLU A 583 -12.67 27.78 11.87
N HIS A 584 -11.69 26.91 11.68
CA HIS A 584 -11.87 25.54 11.22
C HIS A 584 -11.56 24.56 12.35
N PHE A 585 -12.60 23.85 12.78
CA PHE A 585 -12.51 22.59 13.49
C PHE A 585 -11.75 21.59 12.59
N SER A 586 -10.60 21.11 13.04
CA SER A 586 -9.81 20.08 12.37
C SER A 586 -10.24 18.70 12.89
N LEU A 587 -10.67 17.83 11.98
CA LEU A 587 -10.75 16.39 12.24
C LEU A 587 -9.51 15.74 11.66
N ASN A 588 -8.64 15.26 12.56
CA ASN A 588 -7.52 14.39 12.25
C ASN A 588 -8.03 13.09 11.63
N SER A 589 -7.64 12.82 10.38
CA SER A 589 -7.58 11.46 9.86
C SER A 589 -6.26 10.83 10.33
N ASN A 590 -6.21 10.41 11.60
CA ASN A 590 -5.16 9.52 12.07
C ASN A 590 -5.72 8.11 12.21
N SER A 591 -5.10 7.20 11.46
CA SER A 591 -4.99 5.79 11.78
C SER A 591 -4.66 5.63 13.27
N SER A 592 -5.39 4.74 13.91
CA SER A 592 -5.26 4.28 15.29
C SER A 592 -3.81 4.26 15.82
N THR A 593 -3.48 5.22 16.67
CA THR A 593 -2.45 5.09 17.71
C THR A 593 -3.09 5.51 19.03
N ILE A 594 -3.20 4.56 19.94
CA ILE A 594 -3.63 4.77 21.32
C ILE A 594 -2.52 5.57 22.03
N GLU A 595 -2.79 6.82 22.39
CA GLU A 595 -1.97 7.59 23.33
C GLU A 595 -2.77 7.88 24.61
N ASN A 596 -2.18 7.45 25.72
CA ASN A 596 -2.67 7.67 27.08
C ASN A 596 -2.53 9.15 27.46
N LYS A 597 -3.57 9.68 28.10
CA LYS A 597 -3.61 11.00 28.73
C LYS A 597 -2.57 11.11 29.86
N SER A 598 -1.79 12.19 29.84
CA SER A 598 -1.26 12.82 31.06
C SER A 598 -1.33 14.33 30.91
N ASP A 599 -2.07 14.96 31.81
CA ASP A 599 -2.43 16.37 31.81
C ASP A 599 -1.26 17.33 32.13
N ASN A 600 -1.31 18.47 31.44
CA ASN A 600 -0.99 19.84 31.87
C ASN A 600 0.04 20.09 32.98
N ILE A 601 1.26 20.52 32.61
CA ILE A 601 1.95 21.67 33.25
C ILE A 601 2.84 22.37 32.21
N SER A 602 2.43 23.54 31.70
CA SER A 602 3.36 24.65 31.38
C SER A 602 2.60 25.92 30.95
N LYS A 603 2.45 26.86 31.88
CA LYS A 603 2.44 28.30 31.57
C LYS A 603 3.62 28.90 32.33
N LEU A 604 4.62 29.43 31.62
CA LEU A 604 5.29 30.69 31.92
C LEU A 604 6.43 30.94 30.93
N SER A 605 6.38 32.12 30.34
CA SER A 605 7.26 32.67 29.32
C SER A 605 8.51 33.34 29.91
N ALA A 606 9.61 33.20 29.17
CA ALA A 606 10.68 34.17 28.90
C ALA A 606 11.54 34.74 30.06
N LYS A 607 12.84 34.43 30.03
CA LYS A 607 13.92 35.43 29.79
C LYS A 607 15.30 34.76 29.66
N SER A 608 16.12 35.33 28.78
CA SER A 608 17.51 34.96 28.46
C SER A 608 18.51 35.51 29.49
N VAL A 609 19.42 34.67 30.04
CA VAL A 609 20.70 35.09 30.64
C VAL A 609 21.78 33.99 30.49
N ASN A 610 23.01 34.45 30.25
CA ASN A 610 24.33 33.83 30.04
C ASN A 610 24.66 32.42 30.59
N MET A 611 25.44 31.69 29.78
CA MET A 611 26.22 30.48 30.10
C MET A 611 27.41 30.77 31.04
N SER A 612 27.51 30.03 32.15
CA SER A 612 28.66 29.16 32.51
C SER A 612 28.58 28.81 34.01
N ASN A 613 28.09 27.59 34.32
CA ASN A 613 28.28 26.80 35.57
C ASN A 613 27.16 25.76 35.80
N ASN A 614 26.05 25.83 35.07
CA ASN A 614 24.89 24.93 35.27
C ASN A 614 24.99 23.56 34.58
N VAL A 615 26.03 23.26 33.80
CA VAL A 615 26.17 21.96 33.12
C VAL A 615 26.62 20.84 34.08
N LYS A 616 27.41 21.15 35.12
CA LYS A 616 27.84 20.14 36.11
C LYS A 616 26.72 19.78 37.11
N ILE A 617 25.82 20.70 37.41
CA ILE A 617 24.68 20.46 38.32
C ILE A 617 23.55 19.69 37.62
N ALA A 618 23.33 19.93 36.32
CA ALA A 618 22.34 19.19 35.52
C ALA A 618 22.70 17.71 35.28
N ILE A 619 24.00 17.39 35.22
CA ILE A 619 24.48 15.99 35.06
C ILE A 619 24.33 15.20 36.39
N ILE A 620 24.47 15.86 37.54
CA ILE A 620 24.27 15.23 38.85
C ILE A 620 22.77 15.04 39.15
N LEU A 621 21.90 15.96 38.74
CA LEU A 621 20.45 15.79 38.91
C LEU A 621 19.84 14.74 37.97
N SER A 622 20.34 14.60 36.73
CA SER A 622 19.84 13.58 35.79
C SER A 622 20.21 12.15 36.18
N THR A 623 21.39 11.95 36.78
CA THR A 623 21.81 10.62 37.27
C THR A 623 21.02 10.16 38.50
N VAL A 624 20.65 11.09 39.40
CA VAL A 624 19.78 10.78 40.55
C VAL A 624 18.34 10.45 40.13
N VAL A 625 17.79 11.16 39.13
CA VAL A 625 16.43 10.88 38.61
C VAL A 625 16.38 9.52 37.89
N ILE A 626 17.42 9.15 37.14
CA ILE A 626 17.51 7.83 36.49
C ILE A 626 17.64 6.70 37.53
N ALA A 627 18.40 6.90 38.61
CA ALA A 627 18.52 5.94 39.69
C ALA A 627 17.19 5.72 40.43
N ILE A 628 16.43 6.79 40.70
CA ILE A 628 15.11 6.72 41.34
C ILE A 628 14.10 5.99 40.43
N LEU A 629 14.14 6.22 39.11
CA LEU A 629 13.28 5.52 38.15
C LEU A 629 13.61 4.01 38.08
N ALA A 630 14.90 3.66 38.11
CA ALA A 630 15.34 2.26 38.11
C ALA A 630 14.88 1.52 39.38
N ILE A 631 14.94 2.17 40.54
CA ILE A 631 14.47 1.62 41.81
C ILE A 631 12.93 1.44 41.78
N ALA A 632 12.18 2.43 41.26
CA ALA A 632 10.73 2.34 41.15
C ALA A 632 10.28 1.19 40.21
N ILE A 633 10.97 1.00 39.08
CA ILE A 633 10.72 -0.11 38.15
C ILE A 633 11.03 -1.45 38.82
N SER A 634 12.14 -1.53 39.56
CA SER A 634 12.53 -2.74 40.29
C SER A 634 11.49 -3.13 41.35
N VAL A 635 11.01 -2.15 42.13
CA VAL A 635 9.96 -2.33 43.14
C VAL A 635 8.63 -2.75 42.48
N TYR A 636 8.27 -2.16 41.34
CA TYR A 636 7.07 -2.56 40.58
C TYR A 636 7.13 -4.02 40.13
N PHE A 637 8.27 -4.50 39.62
CA PHE A 637 8.43 -5.90 39.22
C PHE A 637 8.43 -6.87 40.40
N VAL A 638 8.99 -6.48 41.56
CA VAL A 638 8.92 -7.28 42.80
C VAL A 638 7.49 -7.40 43.30
N ILE A 639 6.73 -6.30 43.33
CA ILE A 639 5.31 -6.29 43.73
C ILE A 639 4.46 -7.12 42.75
N LYS A 640 4.70 -7.02 41.45
CA LYS A 640 4.00 -7.81 40.42
C LYS A 640 4.32 -9.31 40.54
N LYS A 641 5.55 -9.66 40.89
CA LYS A 641 5.98 -11.06 41.13
C LYS A 641 5.36 -11.61 42.42
N GLN A 642 5.23 -10.81 43.48
CA GLN A 642 4.53 -11.20 44.71
C GLN A 642 3.01 -11.34 44.50
N LYS A 643 2.35 -10.43 43.75
CA LYS A 643 0.93 -10.57 43.39
C LYS A 643 0.65 -11.82 42.54
N ARG A 644 1.55 -12.18 41.62
CA ARG A 644 1.44 -13.46 40.88
C ARG A 644 1.57 -14.68 41.81
N LYS A 645 2.46 -14.63 42.81
CA LYS A 645 2.59 -15.71 43.81
C LYS A 645 1.38 -15.80 44.75
N LEU A 646 0.71 -14.69 45.07
CA LEU A 646 -0.53 -14.71 45.86
C LEU A 646 -1.72 -15.27 45.06
N ASN A 647 -1.84 -14.93 43.77
CA ASN A 647 -2.93 -15.46 42.94
C ASN A 647 -2.79 -16.96 42.63
N LEU A 648 -1.57 -17.49 42.60
CA LEU A 648 -1.32 -18.94 42.46
C LEU A 648 -1.58 -19.75 43.75
N LYS A 649 -1.82 -19.10 44.89
CA LYS A 649 -2.18 -19.77 46.16
C LYS A 649 -3.70 -19.88 46.39
N ASN A 650 -4.51 -19.24 45.54
CA ASN A 650 -5.98 -19.28 45.62
C ASN A 650 -6.61 -20.17 44.53
N GLU A 651 -5.81 -20.93 43.78
CA GLU A 651 -6.25 -21.93 42.79
C GLU A 651 -5.60 -23.32 43.05
N ILE A 652 -5.39 -23.67 44.33
CA ILE A 652 -5.11 -25.05 44.75
C ILE A 652 -6.13 -25.42 45.83
#